data_AF-A0A1L9U833-F1
#
_entry.id   AF-A0A1L9U833-F1
#
_cell.length_a   1.000
_cell.length_b   1.000
_cell.length_c   1.000
_cell.angle_alpha   90.00
_cell.angle_beta   90.00
_cell.angle_gamma   90.00
#
_symmetry.space_group_name_H-M   'P 1'
#
loop_
_entity.id
_entity.type
_entity.pdbx_description
1 polymer ?
#
loop_
_entity_poly.entity_id
_entity_poly.type
_entity_poly.pdbx_seq_one_letter_code
_entity_poly.pdbx_strand_id
1 'polypeptide(L)'
;MRSVLLSGVAALSYALGVSANAYNTSAYTDSASGIEFQRWCDTDDTGFCFGIALPEDVSTDFIGQLTVPLSSSKGWGGVSMSGSMTNVLLIAAWPDGDSAVGTLREATSYVSPSVYSGDASIEEIPDGTSVNSTYLTYTFLCNNCIIGQPTTFDANSTSYYFGWALSASNPTTPSSASSKMPYHAAGYGGFEVQLANAKSSKYSTWASKAVSTQSTSTSASASSSASASASASPSASVAATVSNTTYDYIVVGGGAAGLVAAERLAETKKSVLLIERGVAPTVELGATDTLSWNSSLTAYDLPALGTYIQSSDYVSQYLCDDTAGMAGCVLGGGTVINAMSFIHPQEADFDDKWPTGWKWKDVKAAAERLYARNPGSTLPSADGKRYDQGMYTVLSSFLKGLGWKSVDSQEQPNEKHMVYSYPSWDVGNGMRAGPVRSYLPLVQDADNFHMSLSTKVRRVVRRGGRITGVEVETSSGAIEIINVRAGGKVVLAAGSMSTPRILYNSGIGPAEQIKTVQSGSTGITLPPSAEWINLPVGHNLRDHPMFTVTVNTNSNFTHFNTSSAVSDPAAPIRQLYSQGSGVLTQGGHRLQFWTSNVGTDGVTRFFQASCSTTQDGVITLKLYLTHGATSTGVLGIDSTGSTTIETSPYLNTAADKEATTRFLQSLIDDMKNSTAGFSIQGGLTASGILAKLTAGDHYVGTAKMGLDDGRESNGTSVVDLNTKVYGTENLYIVDGSIHPDLPTGNSQAIIQVAAEAAVARIIAQGTSATSASASASVSVAASTNAAYASTTSEAAAATETEAVTSTEAVTSASAVPTTGTISSTTGSDSSSSSTGSSSESESSTGADSNEGDDDDDEYDCDDEDDEDEDDSSSSSGIETSESVTAKVAVATSAAADSGASTTTVWVTSTAWTTTTDQVVATSTSTVTVWPTFA
;
A
#
# COMPACT_ATOMS: atom_id res chain seq x y z
N MET A 1 14.48 3.15 -69.71
CA MET A 1 15.85 3.60 -69.37
C MET A 1 15.90 3.65 -67.85
N ARG A 2 16.57 2.70 -67.19
CA ARG A 2 18.01 2.71 -66.82
C ARG A 2 18.32 3.64 -65.63
N SER A 3 18.81 3.02 -64.54
CA SER A 3 19.60 3.61 -63.45
C SER A 3 18.90 4.54 -62.44
N VAL A 4 18.17 3.95 -61.48
CA VAL A 4 18.68 3.88 -60.08
C VAL A 4 18.37 2.47 -59.56
N LEU A 5 19.42 1.69 -59.26
CA LEU A 5 19.31 0.33 -58.72
C LEU A 5 20.52 0.11 -57.78
N LEU A 6 20.45 0.66 -56.57
CA LEU A 6 21.37 0.42 -55.44
C LEU A 6 20.93 1.27 -54.22
N SER A 7 19.88 0.83 -53.53
CA SER A 7 19.37 1.48 -52.30
C SER A 7 18.75 0.48 -51.30
N GLY A 8 19.04 -0.82 -51.47
CA GLY A 8 18.40 -1.93 -50.74
C GLY A 8 19.30 -2.65 -49.73
N VAL A 9 20.45 -2.08 -49.33
CA VAL A 9 21.37 -2.65 -48.32
C VAL A 9 21.94 -1.53 -47.45
N ALA A 10 21.08 -0.86 -46.67
CA ALA A 10 21.48 0.22 -45.76
C ALA A 10 20.58 0.40 -44.51
N ALA A 11 19.61 -0.49 -44.28
CA ALA A 11 18.62 -0.38 -43.21
C ALA A 11 18.61 -1.59 -42.24
N LEU A 12 19.67 -2.41 -42.26
CA LEU A 12 19.78 -3.63 -41.45
C LEU A 12 21.10 -3.70 -40.65
N SER A 13 21.55 -2.54 -40.17
CA SER A 13 22.77 -2.38 -39.36
C SER A 13 22.58 -1.56 -38.08
N TYR A 14 21.37 -1.05 -37.83
CA TYR A 14 20.96 -0.44 -36.55
C TYR A 14 20.24 -1.44 -35.62
N ALA A 15 20.66 -2.71 -35.65
CA ALA A 15 20.15 -3.79 -34.80
C ALA A 15 21.28 -4.62 -34.12
N LEU A 16 22.54 -4.26 -34.32
CA LEU A 16 23.71 -4.83 -33.66
C LEU A 16 24.49 -3.72 -32.92
N GLY A 17 23.81 -3.12 -31.95
CA GLY A 17 24.31 -2.00 -31.13
C GLY A 17 23.80 -2.03 -29.70
N VAL A 18 23.36 -3.19 -29.19
CA VAL A 18 22.90 -3.38 -27.80
C VAL A 18 23.85 -4.34 -27.07
N SER A 19 25.11 -3.92 -26.99
CA SER A 19 26.12 -4.47 -26.09
C SER A 19 27.04 -3.33 -25.64
N ALA A 20 27.22 -3.18 -24.32
CA ALA A 20 27.97 -2.11 -23.67
C ALA A 20 27.48 -0.65 -23.94
N ASN A 21 26.42 -0.24 -23.23
CA ASN A 21 26.11 1.19 -22.99
C ASN A 21 25.72 1.48 -21.51
N ALA A 22 25.89 0.51 -20.60
CA ALA A 22 25.62 0.67 -19.16
C ALA A 22 26.79 1.33 -18.39
N TYR A 23 27.87 1.71 -19.08
CA TYR A 23 29.16 2.10 -18.50
C TYR A 23 29.47 3.60 -18.65
N ASN A 24 28.46 4.46 -18.58
CA ASN A 24 28.58 5.90 -18.82
C ASN A 24 29.22 6.69 -17.64
N THR A 25 30.31 6.18 -17.06
CA THR A 25 31.18 6.99 -16.21
C THR A 25 32.42 7.46 -16.98
N SER A 26 32.69 8.76 -16.93
CA SER A 26 33.82 9.41 -17.59
C SER A 26 34.71 10.15 -16.60
N ALA A 27 35.99 10.28 -16.94
CA ALA A 27 36.91 11.10 -16.17
C ALA A 27 36.50 12.59 -16.29
N TYR A 28 36.31 13.23 -15.15
CA TYR A 28 35.88 14.63 -15.04
C TYR A 28 36.78 15.37 -14.05
N THR A 29 37.36 16.50 -14.47
CA THR A 29 38.08 17.41 -13.57
C THR A 29 37.15 18.56 -13.20
N ASP A 30 36.87 18.74 -11.91
CA ASP A 30 36.20 19.95 -11.45
C ASP A 30 37.14 21.16 -11.58
N SER A 31 36.72 22.16 -12.35
CA SER A 31 37.45 23.39 -12.58
C SER A 31 37.55 24.31 -11.35
N ALA A 32 36.68 24.12 -10.34
CA ALA A 32 36.71 24.91 -9.11
C ALA A 32 37.71 24.32 -8.09
N SER A 33 37.52 23.05 -7.70
CA SER A 33 38.35 22.39 -6.70
C SER A 33 39.66 21.80 -7.23
N GLY A 34 39.77 21.54 -8.53
CA GLY A 34 40.89 20.81 -9.13
C GLY A 34 40.94 19.32 -8.79
N ILE A 35 39.79 18.75 -8.39
CA ILE A 35 39.63 17.32 -8.08
C ILE A 35 39.27 16.56 -9.37
N GLU A 36 39.86 15.39 -9.57
CA GLU A 36 39.58 14.51 -10.71
C GLU A 36 38.71 13.35 -10.21
N PHE A 37 37.51 13.24 -10.77
CA PHE A 37 36.49 12.25 -10.43
C PHE A 37 36.26 11.28 -11.60
N GLN A 38 35.83 10.07 -11.29
CA GLN A 38 35.07 9.24 -12.22
C GLN A 38 33.59 9.58 -12.03
N ARG A 39 32.96 10.21 -13.04
CA ARG A 39 31.65 10.87 -12.93
C ARG A 39 30.60 10.25 -13.86
N TRP A 40 29.41 10.00 -13.33
CA TRP A 40 28.19 9.69 -14.06
C TRP A 40 27.28 10.92 -14.11
N CYS A 41 26.49 11.04 -15.18
CA CYS A 41 25.47 12.07 -15.33
C CYS A 41 24.25 11.51 -16.09
N ASP A 42 23.07 11.95 -15.66
CA ASP A 42 21.78 11.75 -16.33
C ASP A 42 21.55 12.83 -17.40
N THR A 43 22.40 12.89 -18.43
CA THR A 43 22.43 14.03 -19.39
C THR A 43 21.19 14.17 -20.26
N ASP A 44 20.40 13.10 -20.38
CA ASP A 44 19.38 12.95 -21.41
C ASP A 44 17.96 13.20 -20.87
N ASP A 45 17.82 13.35 -19.54
CA ASP A 45 16.55 13.63 -18.85
C ASP A 45 16.72 14.76 -17.80
N THR A 46 17.30 14.49 -16.62
CA THR A 46 17.29 15.45 -15.50
C THR A 46 18.52 16.37 -15.39
N GLY A 47 19.69 15.92 -15.86
CA GLY A 47 20.97 16.59 -15.65
C GLY A 47 21.59 16.40 -14.24
N PHE A 48 21.08 15.47 -13.42
CA PHE A 48 21.72 15.06 -12.17
C PHE A 48 23.05 14.36 -12.43
N CYS A 49 24.05 14.53 -11.55
CA CYS A 49 25.33 13.83 -11.65
C CYS A 49 25.88 13.41 -10.29
N PHE A 50 26.64 12.31 -10.29
CA PHE A 50 27.48 11.87 -9.17
C PHE A 50 28.91 11.58 -9.65
N GLY A 51 29.90 12.14 -8.98
CA GLY A 51 31.32 11.85 -9.16
C GLY A 51 31.94 11.24 -7.90
N ILE A 52 32.84 10.29 -8.08
CA ILE A 52 33.63 9.70 -6.99
C ILE A 52 35.12 9.72 -7.31
N ALA A 53 35.94 9.98 -6.28
CA ALA A 53 37.39 9.88 -6.31
C ALA A 53 37.87 9.04 -5.11
N LEU A 54 38.88 8.21 -5.33
CA LEU A 54 39.39 7.20 -4.40
C LEU A 54 40.91 7.32 -4.22
N PRO A 55 41.46 6.90 -3.08
CA PRO A 55 42.90 6.63 -2.95
C PRO A 55 43.33 5.43 -3.81
N GLU A 56 44.62 5.31 -4.07
CA GLU A 56 45.18 4.15 -4.79
C GLU A 56 45.00 2.86 -3.96
N ASP A 57 45.35 2.92 -2.67
CA ASP A 57 45.01 1.91 -1.66
C ASP A 57 43.68 2.28 -0.98
N VAL A 58 42.60 1.56 -1.31
CA VAL A 58 41.25 1.85 -0.79
C VAL A 58 41.02 1.13 0.53
N SER A 59 40.58 1.89 1.54
CA SER A 59 40.17 1.39 2.85
C SER A 59 38.70 1.69 3.13
N THR A 60 38.43 2.90 3.64
CA THR A 60 37.21 3.29 4.36
C THR A 60 36.57 4.56 3.83
N ASP A 61 37.31 5.34 3.03
CA ASP A 61 36.96 6.73 2.73
C ASP A 61 36.96 7.00 1.22
N PHE A 62 36.12 7.93 0.78
CA PHE A 62 36.11 8.46 -0.59
C PHE A 62 35.76 9.94 -0.63
N ILE A 63 36.05 10.61 -1.75
CA ILE A 63 35.58 11.98 -2.02
C ILE A 63 34.45 11.89 -3.04
N GLY A 64 33.29 12.45 -2.70
CA GLY A 64 32.11 12.50 -3.55
C GLY A 64 31.82 13.91 -4.05
N GLN A 65 31.18 14.00 -5.21
CA GLN A 65 30.57 15.24 -5.71
C GLN A 65 29.17 14.94 -6.25
N LEU A 66 28.17 15.67 -5.75
CA LEU A 66 26.83 15.73 -6.30
C LEU A 66 26.69 16.98 -7.18
N THR A 67 26.01 16.85 -8.31
CA THR A 67 25.43 18.00 -9.03
C THR A 67 23.92 17.78 -9.09
N VAL A 68 23.19 18.66 -8.41
CA VAL A 68 21.74 18.59 -8.17
C VAL A 68 21.07 19.70 -8.97
N PRO A 69 20.27 19.38 -10.00
CA PRO A 69 19.39 20.34 -10.67
C PRO A 69 18.39 20.97 -9.69
N LEU A 70 18.15 22.27 -9.80
CA LEU A 70 17.24 23.02 -8.94
C LEU A 70 16.15 23.73 -9.73
N SER A 71 14.91 23.61 -9.26
CA SER A 71 13.76 24.36 -9.77
C SER A 71 13.62 25.67 -8.98
N SER A 72 14.13 26.77 -9.54
CA SER A 72 14.08 28.11 -8.92
C SER A 72 14.69 28.14 -7.50
N SER A 73 15.95 27.70 -7.38
CA SER A 73 16.67 27.50 -6.11
C SER A 73 16.05 26.47 -5.15
N LYS A 74 15.16 25.58 -5.63
CA LYS A 74 14.58 24.49 -4.83
C LYS A 74 14.90 23.11 -5.37
N GLY A 75 15.01 22.15 -4.46
CA GLY A 75 15.17 20.73 -4.74
C GLY A 75 16.09 20.06 -3.73
N TRP A 76 16.17 18.74 -3.80
CA TRP A 76 17.22 17.96 -3.16
C TRP A 76 17.64 16.82 -4.10
N GLY A 77 18.90 16.43 -4.05
CA GLY A 77 19.42 15.31 -4.81
C GLY A 77 20.25 14.40 -3.93
N GLY A 78 20.30 13.11 -4.27
CA GLY A 78 21.02 12.13 -3.48
C GLY A 78 21.44 10.90 -4.27
N VAL A 79 22.37 10.16 -3.69
CA VAL A 79 22.97 8.94 -4.20
C VAL A 79 22.84 7.85 -3.15
N SER A 80 22.49 6.64 -3.57
CA SER A 80 22.54 5.44 -2.75
C SER A 80 23.84 4.69 -3.03
N MET A 81 24.48 4.20 -1.97
CA MET A 81 25.66 3.33 -2.05
C MET A 81 25.31 1.88 -2.47
N SER A 82 24.14 1.67 -3.09
CA SER A 82 23.72 0.46 -3.81
C SER A 82 22.63 0.79 -4.85
N GLY A 83 22.21 -0.19 -5.65
CA GLY A 83 21.02 -0.09 -6.51
C GLY A 83 19.66 -0.11 -5.80
N SER A 84 19.62 -0.07 -4.46
CA SER A 84 18.40 0.00 -3.64
C SER A 84 18.35 1.28 -2.79
N MET A 85 17.18 1.64 -2.27
CA MET A 85 17.01 2.71 -1.28
C MET A 85 17.19 2.21 0.16
N THR A 86 16.98 0.91 0.42
CA THR A 86 16.76 0.39 1.78
C THR A 86 17.90 -0.45 2.33
N ASN A 87 18.22 -0.27 3.62
CA ASN A 87 19.27 -0.95 4.41
C ASN A 87 20.69 -0.71 3.88
N VAL A 88 20.92 0.51 3.39
CA VAL A 88 22.16 0.96 2.73
C VAL A 88 22.45 2.42 3.07
N LEU A 89 23.71 2.83 2.95
CA LEU A 89 24.10 4.22 3.17
C LEU A 89 23.59 5.08 2.01
N LEU A 90 22.83 6.12 2.34
CA LEU A 90 22.34 7.14 1.43
C LEU A 90 23.07 8.46 1.72
N ILE A 91 23.36 9.24 0.68
CA ILE A 91 23.95 10.57 0.80
C ILE A 91 23.07 11.54 0.03
N ALA A 92 22.63 12.63 0.68
CA ALA A 92 21.78 13.64 0.05
C ALA A 92 22.31 15.06 0.32
N ALA A 93 22.01 15.98 -0.59
CA ALA A 93 22.34 17.40 -0.47
C ALA A 93 21.26 18.31 -1.08
N TRP A 94 21.10 19.49 -0.50
CA TRP A 94 20.17 20.54 -0.94
C TRP A 94 20.66 21.95 -0.53
N PRO A 95 20.16 23.03 -1.14
CA PRO A 95 20.53 24.39 -0.77
C PRO A 95 19.80 24.88 0.49
N ASP A 96 20.51 25.65 1.31
CA ASP A 96 19.98 26.53 2.35
C ASP A 96 20.49 27.96 2.10
N GLY A 97 19.67 28.76 1.42
CA GLY A 97 20.10 30.04 0.86
C GLY A 97 21.22 29.88 -0.16
N ASP A 98 22.35 30.56 0.05
CA ASP A 98 23.56 30.46 -0.78
C ASP A 98 24.54 29.35 -0.32
N SER A 99 24.18 28.57 0.72
CA SER A 99 24.98 27.49 1.30
C SER A 99 24.37 26.11 1.01
N ALA A 100 25.14 25.04 1.20
CA ALA A 100 24.67 23.68 1.03
C ALA A 100 24.47 22.98 2.38
N VAL A 101 23.52 22.05 2.45
CA VAL A 101 23.38 21.10 3.55
C VAL A 101 23.51 19.69 2.98
N GLY A 102 24.62 19.03 3.31
CA GLY A 102 24.80 17.59 3.10
C GLY A 102 24.27 16.78 4.28
N THR A 103 23.89 15.53 4.03
CA THR A 103 23.47 14.59 5.08
C THR A 103 23.79 13.13 4.72
N LEU A 104 24.18 12.33 5.72
CA LEU A 104 24.17 10.87 5.63
C LEU A 104 22.85 10.33 6.15
N ARG A 105 22.27 9.38 5.43
CA ARG A 105 20.90 8.90 5.60
C ARG A 105 20.81 7.38 5.49
N GLU A 106 19.77 6.80 6.07
CA GLU A 106 19.41 5.40 5.91
C GLU A 106 17.89 5.23 5.98
N ALA A 107 17.35 4.31 5.17
CA ALA A 107 15.95 3.91 5.17
C ALA A 107 15.85 2.40 5.38
N THR A 108 14.95 1.92 6.24
CA THR A 108 14.59 0.49 6.32
C THR A 108 13.36 0.15 5.47
N SER A 109 12.66 1.18 4.98
CA SER A 109 11.48 1.12 4.09
C SER A 109 11.45 2.33 3.15
N TYR A 110 10.50 2.36 2.21
CA TYR A 110 10.33 3.44 1.23
C TYR A 110 9.62 4.67 1.82
N VAL A 111 10.25 5.30 2.81
CA VAL A 111 9.82 6.56 3.46
C VAL A 111 10.98 7.57 3.48
N SER A 112 10.72 8.83 3.88
CA SER A 112 11.79 9.82 4.11
C SER A 112 12.85 9.24 5.07
N PRO A 113 14.10 9.01 4.62
CA PRO A 113 15.08 8.27 5.42
C PRO A 113 15.55 9.08 6.64
N SER A 114 15.89 8.37 7.70
CA SER A 114 16.46 8.94 8.94
C SER A 114 17.92 9.33 8.74
N VAL A 115 18.46 10.19 9.61
CA VAL A 115 19.92 10.43 9.68
C VAL A 115 20.63 9.13 10.03
N TYR A 116 21.71 8.82 9.30
CA TYR A 116 22.51 7.63 9.53
C TYR A 116 23.14 7.67 10.93
N SER A 117 23.12 6.54 11.65
CA SER A 117 23.54 6.44 13.06
C SER A 117 24.81 5.63 13.29
N GLY A 118 25.54 5.24 12.23
CA GLY A 118 26.84 4.57 12.34
C GLY A 118 28.02 5.55 12.30
N ASP A 119 29.24 5.01 12.38
CA ASP A 119 30.50 5.78 12.51
C ASP A 119 30.97 6.52 11.24
N ALA A 120 30.11 6.62 10.21
CA ALA A 120 30.39 7.33 8.97
C ALA A 120 30.05 8.83 9.08
N SER A 121 30.84 9.68 8.43
CA SER A 121 30.62 11.13 8.42
C SER A 121 30.94 11.75 7.06
N ILE A 122 30.40 12.95 6.83
CA ILE A 122 30.73 13.78 5.66
C ILE A 122 31.27 15.13 6.11
N GLU A 123 32.29 15.59 5.40
CA GLU A 123 32.94 16.88 5.61
C GLU A 123 32.98 17.62 4.27
N GLU A 124 32.51 18.86 4.21
CA GLU A 124 32.41 19.61 2.97
C GLU A 124 33.80 20.00 2.45
N ILE A 125 34.00 20.01 1.13
CA ILE A 125 35.16 20.62 0.46
C ILE A 125 34.67 21.92 -0.21
N PRO A 126 34.84 23.10 0.43
CA PRO A 126 34.19 24.34 -0.03
C PRO A 126 34.64 24.79 -1.42
N ASP A 127 35.90 24.50 -1.79
CA ASP A 127 36.44 24.75 -3.14
C ASP A 127 35.63 24.07 -4.27
N GLY A 128 34.85 23.04 -3.95
CA GLY A 128 34.01 22.29 -4.90
C GLY A 128 32.51 22.41 -4.61
N THR A 129 32.07 23.30 -3.72
CA THR A 129 30.66 23.49 -3.36
C THR A 129 30.17 24.87 -3.81
N SER A 130 28.99 24.91 -4.44
CA SER A 130 28.36 26.16 -4.87
C SER A 130 26.86 26.00 -5.10
N VAL A 131 26.09 27.05 -4.79
CA VAL A 131 24.65 27.14 -5.04
C VAL A 131 24.36 28.27 -6.03
N ASN A 132 23.42 28.05 -6.93
CA ASN A 132 22.78 29.07 -7.75
C ASN A 132 21.31 28.69 -8.02
N SER A 133 20.59 29.46 -8.83
CA SER A 133 19.15 29.24 -9.06
C SER A 133 18.79 28.00 -9.88
N THR A 134 19.75 27.37 -10.56
CA THR A 134 19.55 26.19 -11.42
C THR A 134 20.31 24.95 -10.97
N TYR A 135 21.37 25.08 -10.18
CA TYR A 135 22.15 23.94 -9.66
C TYR A 135 22.73 24.18 -8.26
N LEU A 136 22.79 23.10 -7.48
CA LEU A 136 23.72 22.91 -6.38
C LEU A 136 24.83 21.97 -6.86
N THR A 137 26.09 22.35 -6.71
CA THR A 137 27.21 21.40 -6.67
C THR A 137 27.62 21.25 -5.21
N TYR A 138 27.69 20.02 -4.70
CA TYR A 138 28.14 19.72 -3.34
C TYR A 138 29.28 18.71 -3.38
N THR A 139 30.47 19.11 -2.93
CA THR A 139 31.65 18.25 -2.87
C THR A 139 32.03 17.97 -1.42
N PHE A 140 32.32 16.71 -1.11
CA PHE A 140 32.52 16.24 0.26
C PHE A 140 33.53 15.11 0.35
N LEU A 141 34.28 15.06 1.45
CA LEU A 141 34.97 13.86 1.92
C LEU A 141 33.96 13.02 2.72
N CYS A 142 33.92 11.72 2.45
CA CYS A 142 33.07 10.74 3.13
C CYS A 142 33.96 9.78 3.92
N ASN A 143 34.06 10.01 5.24
CA ASN A 143 34.92 9.25 6.15
C ASN A 143 34.17 8.01 6.68
N ASN A 144 34.82 6.86 6.75
CA ASN A 144 34.22 5.56 7.12
C ASN A 144 32.99 5.15 6.27
N CYS A 145 32.84 5.71 5.07
CA CYS A 145 31.72 5.43 4.17
C CYS A 145 31.90 4.19 3.28
N ILE A 146 33.05 3.49 3.33
CA ILE A 146 33.26 2.20 2.66
C ILE A 146 33.20 1.11 3.73
N ILE A 147 31.99 0.61 3.96
CA ILE A 147 31.62 -0.33 5.03
C ILE A 147 31.58 -1.77 4.50
N GLY A 148 31.20 -1.95 3.24
CA GLY A 148 31.05 -3.24 2.57
C GLY A 148 29.59 -3.70 2.46
N GLN A 149 29.37 -4.79 1.71
CA GLN A 149 28.02 -5.25 1.34
C GLN A 149 27.21 -5.76 2.56
N PRO A 150 25.89 -5.46 2.63
CA PRO A 150 25.09 -4.75 1.63
C PRO A 150 25.17 -3.23 1.71
N THR A 151 25.67 -2.67 2.82
CA THR A 151 25.52 -1.26 3.18
C THR A 151 26.13 -0.30 2.14
N THR A 152 27.33 -0.63 1.65
CA THR A 152 28.07 0.10 0.59
C THR A 152 28.93 -0.87 -0.22
N PHE A 153 29.54 -0.41 -1.31
CA PHE A 153 30.55 -1.21 -2.04
C PHE A 153 31.72 -1.67 -1.14
N ASP A 154 32.34 -2.80 -1.50
CA ASP A 154 33.53 -3.35 -0.82
C ASP A 154 34.81 -2.65 -1.33
N ALA A 155 35.81 -2.46 -0.47
CA ALA A 155 37.03 -1.71 -0.79
C ALA A 155 37.88 -2.27 -1.97
N ASN A 156 37.70 -3.54 -2.33
CA ASN A 156 38.35 -4.19 -3.47
C ASN A 156 37.53 -4.15 -4.78
N SER A 157 36.36 -3.50 -4.79
CA SER A 157 35.48 -3.42 -5.95
C SER A 157 36.12 -2.66 -7.11
N THR A 158 36.20 -3.29 -8.29
CA THR A 158 36.69 -2.64 -9.52
C THR A 158 35.61 -1.85 -10.25
N SER A 159 34.36 -2.29 -10.13
CA SER A 159 33.16 -1.58 -10.55
C SER A 159 32.03 -1.84 -9.56
N TYR A 160 31.04 -0.96 -9.49
CA TYR A 160 29.91 -1.11 -8.58
C TYR A 160 28.66 -0.35 -9.06
N TYR A 161 27.47 -0.82 -8.65
CA TYR A 161 26.18 -0.29 -9.08
C TYR A 161 25.50 0.55 -7.99
N PHE A 162 25.38 1.84 -8.24
CA PHE A 162 24.83 2.86 -7.34
C PHE A 162 23.38 3.23 -7.74
N GLY A 163 22.67 3.88 -6.83
CA GLY A 163 21.34 4.44 -7.05
C GLY A 163 21.37 5.96 -7.00
N TRP A 164 20.39 6.65 -7.59
CA TRP A 164 20.22 8.10 -7.48
C TRP A 164 18.77 8.52 -7.31
N ALA A 165 18.57 9.71 -6.77
CA ALA A 165 17.27 10.32 -6.49
C ALA A 165 17.33 11.85 -6.62
N LEU A 166 16.27 12.46 -7.14
CA LEU A 166 16.11 13.90 -7.34
C LEU A 166 14.68 14.35 -7.03
N SER A 167 14.54 15.46 -6.31
CA SER A 167 13.28 16.15 -6.06
C SER A 167 13.39 17.62 -6.48
N ALA A 168 12.34 18.16 -7.11
CA ALA A 168 12.20 19.60 -7.36
C ALA A 168 11.73 20.39 -6.11
N SER A 169 11.34 19.68 -5.04
CA SER A 169 10.85 20.26 -3.79
C SER A 169 11.91 20.21 -2.69
N ASN A 170 12.00 21.27 -1.88
CA ASN A 170 12.90 21.32 -0.73
C ASN A 170 12.46 20.34 0.39
N PRO A 171 13.39 19.83 1.20
CA PRO A 171 13.10 19.28 2.53
C PRO A 171 12.36 20.28 3.41
N THR A 172 11.57 19.77 4.37
CA THR A 172 10.64 20.58 5.19
C THR A 172 11.31 21.72 5.96
N THR A 173 12.57 21.53 6.37
CA THR A 173 13.41 22.50 7.08
C THR A 173 14.79 22.55 6.41
N PRO A 174 15.01 23.37 5.37
CA PRO A 174 16.24 23.35 4.58
C PRO A 174 17.52 23.53 5.41
N SER A 175 17.50 24.37 6.45
CA SER A 175 18.65 24.64 7.33
C SER A 175 19.01 23.52 8.31
N SER A 176 18.52 22.29 8.12
CA SER A 176 18.71 21.18 9.06
C SER A 176 19.03 19.86 8.37
N ALA A 177 20.23 19.32 8.61
CA ALA A 177 20.69 18.04 8.07
C ALA A 177 19.82 16.82 8.50
N SER A 178 18.90 16.97 9.46
CA SER A 178 17.91 15.95 9.88
C SER A 178 16.50 16.17 9.32
N SER A 179 16.28 17.17 8.45
CA SER A 179 14.98 17.48 7.84
C SER A 179 14.31 16.27 7.17
N LYS A 180 12.97 16.22 7.20
CA LYS A 180 12.21 15.27 6.37
C LYS A 180 12.30 15.68 4.90
N MET A 181 12.53 14.71 4.01
CA MET A 181 12.72 14.94 2.58
C MET A 181 11.47 14.51 1.82
N PRO A 182 10.91 15.34 0.91
CA PRO A 182 9.79 14.94 0.06
C PRO A 182 10.24 13.85 -0.93
N TYR A 183 9.27 13.12 -1.49
CA TYR A 183 9.53 12.09 -2.48
C TYR A 183 10.33 12.63 -3.70
N HIS A 184 11.21 11.78 -4.24
CA HIS A 184 12.10 12.09 -5.36
C HIS A 184 11.40 11.90 -6.71
N ALA A 185 10.32 12.66 -6.92
CA ALA A 185 9.49 12.57 -8.13
C ALA A 185 10.16 13.14 -9.39
N ALA A 186 11.19 13.98 -9.25
CA ALA A 186 11.85 14.65 -10.37
C ALA A 186 12.90 13.76 -11.07
N GLY A 187 13.22 12.59 -10.51
CA GLY A 187 14.07 11.59 -11.13
C GLY A 187 14.61 10.58 -10.12
N TYR A 188 14.77 9.32 -10.54
CA TYR A 188 15.50 8.30 -9.78
C TYR A 188 15.89 7.13 -10.68
N GLY A 189 16.88 6.36 -10.27
CA GLY A 189 17.35 5.19 -11.02
C GLY A 189 18.62 4.60 -10.44
N GLY A 190 19.38 3.88 -11.27
CA GLY A 190 20.67 3.31 -10.88
C GLY A 190 21.65 3.18 -12.04
N PHE A 191 22.94 3.24 -11.73
CA PHE A 191 24.05 3.42 -12.67
C PHE A 191 25.31 2.69 -12.20
N GLU A 192 26.15 2.25 -13.14
CA GLU A 192 27.42 1.56 -12.81
C GLU A 192 28.62 2.50 -12.89
N VAL A 193 29.46 2.48 -11.84
CA VAL A 193 30.70 3.25 -11.75
C VAL A 193 31.90 2.32 -11.85
N GLN A 194 32.83 2.64 -12.75
CA GLN A 194 34.13 1.96 -12.87
C GLN A 194 35.10 2.48 -11.79
N LEU A 195 34.92 2.04 -10.55
CA LEU A 195 35.70 2.46 -9.36
C LEU A 195 37.23 2.33 -9.55
N ALA A 196 37.70 1.38 -10.35
CA ALA A 196 39.12 1.27 -10.71
C ALA A 196 39.69 2.54 -11.36
N ASN A 197 38.86 3.30 -12.10
CA ASN A 197 39.24 4.55 -12.77
C ASN A 197 39.14 5.78 -11.84
N ALA A 198 38.53 5.65 -10.66
CA ALA A 198 38.39 6.73 -9.69
C ALA A 198 39.64 6.95 -8.82
N LYS A 199 40.64 6.06 -8.91
CA LYS A 199 41.82 6.04 -8.04
C LYS A 199 42.85 7.10 -8.42
N SER A 200 43.39 7.83 -7.44
CA SER A 200 44.44 8.84 -7.66
C SER A 200 45.38 9.03 -6.48
N SER A 201 46.69 9.11 -6.75
CA SER A 201 47.72 9.50 -5.79
C SER A 201 47.58 10.94 -5.28
N LYS A 202 46.73 11.76 -5.91
CA LYS A 202 46.38 13.12 -5.41
C LYS A 202 45.32 13.09 -4.30
N TYR A 203 44.68 11.95 -4.03
CA TYR A 203 43.53 11.82 -3.13
C TYR A 203 43.75 12.48 -1.76
N SER A 204 44.88 12.22 -1.11
CA SER A 204 45.20 12.79 0.21
C SER A 204 45.32 14.32 0.20
N THR A 205 45.81 14.90 -0.89
CA THR A 205 45.85 16.36 -1.09
C THR A 205 44.44 16.93 -1.23
N TRP A 206 43.55 16.25 -1.97
CA TRP A 206 42.16 16.66 -2.11
C TRP A 206 41.36 16.50 -0.81
N ALA A 207 41.52 15.38 -0.10
CA ALA A 207 40.88 15.12 1.19
C ALA A 207 41.27 16.17 2.24
N SER A 208 42.53 16.65 2.21
CA SER A 208 42.99 17.72 3.10
C SER A 208 42.33 19.10 2.89
N LYS A 209 41.49 19.26 1.85
CA LYS A 209 40.63 20.44 1.66
C LYS A 209 39.29 20.37 2.42
N ALA A 210 38.94 19.22 2.99
CA ALA A 210 37.69 19.05 3.71
C ALA A 210 37.69 19.89 5.01
N VAL A 211 36.54 20.49 5.34
CA VAL A 211 36.32 21.22 6.57
C VAL A 211 35.30 20.50 7.44
N SER A 212 35.68 20.19 8.67
CA SER A 212 34.76 19.68 9.68
C SER A 212 33.75 20.77 10.03
N THR A 213 32.48 20.51 9.75
CA THR A 213 31.37 21.44 9.98
C THR A 213 30.98 21.50 11.46
N GLN A 214 31.88 22.02 12.31
CA GLN A 214 31.45 22.55 13.61
C GLN A 214 30.41 23.64 13.38
N SER A 215 29.19 23.39 13.84
CA SER A 215 28.08 24.35 13.77
C SER A 215 28.45 25.65 14.51
N THR A 216 28.88 26.66 13.76
CA THR A 216 29.37 27.94 14.30
C THR A 216 28.19 28.79 14.77
N SER A 217 27.74 28.54 15.99
CA SER A 217 26.82 29.41 16.72
C SER A 217 27.46 30.80 16.89
N THR A 218 27.15 31.70 15.96
CA THR A 218 27.76 33.02 15.84
C THR A 218 27.26 33.93 16.98
N SER A 219 28.02 33.94 18.06
CA SER A 219 27.77 34.75 19.25
C SER A 219 28.02 36.23 18.97
N ALA A 220 26.99 36.91 18.46
CA ALA A 220 26.99 38.35 18.27
C ALA A 220 27.25 39.09 19.60
N SER A 221 28.31 39.90 19.65
CA SER A 221 28.71 40.65 20.84
C SER A 221 27.70 41.76 21.16
N ALA A 222 26.84 41.50 22.14
CA ALA A 222 25.97 42.49 22.77
C ALA A 222 26.41 42.72 24.22
N SER A 223 26.49 43.98 24.64
CA SER A 223 27.03 44.36 25.94
C SER A 223 26.15 43.93 27.11
N SER A 224 26.80 43.57 28.22
CA SER A 224 26.18 43.00 29.43
C SER A 224 25.01 43.80 30.04
N SER A 225 23.85 43.13 30.15
CA SER A 225 22.94 43.29 31.28
C SER A 225 22.43 41.90 31.68
N ALA A 226 22.45 41.57 32.98
CA ALA A 226 22.20 40.21 33.44
C ALA A 226 20.71 39.93 33.66
N SER A 227 20.18 38.94 32.95
CA SER A 227 18.97 38.18 33.32
C SER A 227 19.32 36.69 33.43
N ALA A 228 18.67 35.97 34.35
CA ALA A 228 19.10 34.64 34.75
C ALA A 228 18.98 33.58 33.63
N SER A 229 19.75 32.51 33.77
CA SER A 229 19.62 31.29 32.98
C SER A 229 18.18 30.76 33.01
N ALA A 230 17.57 30.66 31.83
CA ALA A 230 16.39 29.83 31.64
C ALA A 230 16.87 28.43 31.25
N SER A 231 16.70 27.45 32.13
CA SER A 231 16.82 26.05 31.75
C SER A 231 15.80 25.75 30.65
N ALA A 232 16.21 24.99 29.63
CA ALA A 232 15.32 24.54 28.57
C ALA A 232 14.20 23.67 29.19
N SER A 233 13.05 24.29 29.41
CA SER A 233 11.83 23.58 29.78
C SER A 233 11.31 22.83 28.55
N PRO A 234 10.60 21.70 28.70
CA PRO A 234 9.83 21.14 27.59
C PRO A 234 8.89 22.23 27.05
N SER A 235 8.72 22.27 25.73
CA SER A 235 7.88 23.29 25.07
C SER A 235 6.52 23.33 25.76
N ALA A 236 6.13 24.52 26.25
CA ALA A 236 4.97 24.66 27.13
C ALA A 236 3.73 24.12 26.42
N SER A 237 3.09 23.10 27.00
CA SER A 237 1.93 22.46 26.40
C SER A 237 0.84 23.49 26.13
N VAL A 238 0.54 23.71 24.85
CA VAL A 238 -0.54 24.61 24.42
C VAL A 238 -1.81 24.13 25.11
N ALA A 239 -2.34 24.96 26.00
CA ALA A 239 -3.47 24.58 26.85
C ALA A 239 -4.68 24.28 25.96
N ALA A 240 -5.02 23.00 25.84
CA ALA A 240 -6.04 22.55 24.91
C ALA A 240 -7.38 23.23 25.20
N THR A 241 -7.98 23.82 24.17
CA THR A 241 -9.36 24.30 24.25
C THR A 241 -10.30 23.10 24.36
N VAL A 242 -11.53 23.30 24.80
CA VAL A 242 -12.52 22.23 24.92
C VAL A 242 -13.75 22.60 24.11
N SER A 243 -14.15 21.71 23.20
CA SER A 243 -15.30 21.93 22.34
C SER A 243 -16.60 21.92 23.13
N ASN A 244 -17.48 22.87 22.84
CA ASN A 244 -18.84 22.90 23.40
C ASN A 244 -19.77 21.87 22.75
N THR A 245 -19.42 21.35 21.57
CA THR A 245 -20.21 20.36 20.83
C THR A 245 -19.81 18.94 21.23
N THR A 246 -20.79 18.04 21.33
CA THR A 246 -20.56 16.62 21.69
C THR A 246 -21.36 15.66 20.81
N TYR A 247 -20.73 14.53 20.47
CA TYR A 247 -21.23 13.58 19.48
C TYR A 247 -21.54 12.21 20.11
N ASP A 248 -22.53 11.51 19.57
CA ASP A 248 -22.80 10.10 19.94
C ASP A 248 -21.66 9.20 19.43
N TYR A 249 -21.09 9.54 18.27
CA TYR A 249 -19.94 8.87 17.67
C TYR A 249 -18.91 9.89 17.17
N ILE A 250 -17.63 9.62 17.44
CA ILE A 250 -16.51 10.28 16.75
C ILE A 250 -15.76 9.21 15.97
N VAL A 251 -15.65 9.37 14.65
CA VAL A 251 -14.89 8.51 13.74
C VAL A 251 -13.61 9.24 13.35
N VAL A 252 -12.47 8.57 13.44
CA VAL A 252 -11.14 9.16 13.26
C VAL A 252 -10.46 8.55 12.05
N GLY A 253 -10.25 9.34 11.00
CA GLY A 253 -9.78 8.91 9.69
C GLY A 253 -10.94 8.78 8.69
N GLY A 254 -10.88 9.51 7.59
CA GLY A 254 -11.81 9.46 6.45
C GLY A 254 -11.38 8.48 5.36
N GLY A 255 -10.65 7.42 5.72
CA GLY A 255 -10.14 6.41 4.79
C GLY A 255 -11.19 5.39 4.35
N ALA A 256 -10.73 4.33 3.67
CA ALA A 256 -11.56 3.23 3.13
C ALA A 256 -12.62 2.70 4.11
N ALA A 257 -12.22 2.44 5.37
CA ALA A 257 -13.13 1.94 6.40
C ALA A 257 -13.84 3.04 7.19
N GLY A 258 -13.24 4.24 7.30
CA GLY A 258 -13.75 5.33 8.12
C GLY A 258 -14.96 6.04 7.51
N LEU A 259 -14.98 6.24 6.19
CA LEU A 259 -16.15 6.75 5.49
C LEU A 259 -17.34 5.78 5.54
N VAL A 260 -17.07 4.47 5.38
CA VAL A 260 -18.06 3.41 5.62
C VAL A 260 -18.58 3.50 7.05
N ALA A 261 -17.70 3.58 8.06
CA ALA A 261 -18.12 3.65 9.45
C ALA A 261 -18.96 4.89 9.77
N ALA A 262 -18.55 6.08 9.33
CA ALA A 262 -19.26 7.31 9.66
C ALA A 262 -20.64 7.39 9.00
N GLU A 263 -20.78 6.92 7.75
CA GLU A 263 -22.06 6.83 7.05
C GLU A 263 -23.00 5.81 7.73
N ARG A 264 -22.53 4.57 7.95
CA ARG A 264 -23.37 3.49 8.52
C ARG A 264 -23.80 3.81 9.96
N LEU A 265 -23.03 4.63 10.68
CA LEU A 265 -23.43 5.18 11.98
C LEU A 265 -24.44 6.33 11.85
N ALA A 266 -24.29 7.23 10.88
CA ALA A 266 -25.20 8.36 10.66
C ALA A 266 -26.59 7.92 10.16
N GLU A 267 -26.71 6.78 9.46
CA GLU A 267 -28.00 6.13 9.18
C GLU A 267 -28.87 5.99 10.44
N THR A 268 -28.25 5.69 11.59
CA THR A 268 -28.95 5.44 12.88
C THR A 268 -29.52 6.70 13.54
N LYS A 269 -29.41 7.87 12.87
CA LYS A 269 -29.85 9.19 13.36
C LYS A 269 -29.20 9.61 14.69
N LYS A 270 -28.00 9.10 14.92
CA LYS A 270 -27.07 9.52 15.97
C LYS A 270 -26.16 10.62 15.45
N SER A 271 -25.73 11.54 16.32
CA SER A 271 -24.85 12.63 15.88
C SER A 271 -23.41 12.13 15.73
N VAL A 272 -22.91 12.11 14.49
CA VAL A 272 -21.59 11.60 14.10
C VAL A 272 -20.68 12.77 13.72
N LEU A 273 -19.45 12.76 14.24
CA LEU A 273 -18.34 13.56 13.70
C LEU A 273 -17.33 12.63 13.02
N LEU A 274 -17.03 12.87 11.75
CA LEU A 274 -15.86 12.35 11.06
C LEU A 274 -14.71 13.36 11.15
N ILE A 275 -13.53 12.91 11.53
CA ILE A 275 -12.32 13.74 11.61
C ILE A 275 -11.27 13.19 10.65
N GLU A 276 -10.80 14.01 9.72
CA GLU A 276 -9.74 13.67 8.76
C GLU A 276 -8.60 14.70 8.86
N ARG A 277 -7.35 14.23 8.83
CA ARG A 277 -6.15 15.06 8.95
C ARG A 277 -5.72 15.73 7.64
N GLY A 278 -6.15 15.19 6.50
CA GLY A 278 -5.91 15.76 5.17
C GLY A 278 -7.03 16.69 4.66
N VAL A 279 -6.89 17.11 3.41
CA VAL A 279 -7.87 17.93 2.67
C VAL A 279 -8.84 17.06 1.85
N ALA A 280 -9.79 17.70 1.17
CA ALA A 280 -10.60 17.05 0.14
C ALA A 280 -9.86 17.08 -1.24
N PRO A 281 -9.84 15.97 -2.02
CA PRO A 281 -9.03 15.87 -3.24
C PRO A 281 -9.79 16.01 -4.57
N THR A 282 -11.11 16.24 -4.53
CA THR A 282 -11.99 16.23 -5.73
C THR A 282 -12.70 17.57 -5.91
N VAL A 283 -13.05 17.92 -7.15
CA VAL A 283 -13.72 19.21 -7.46
C VAL A 283 -15.11 19.29 -6.80
N GLU A 284 -15.84 18.17 -6.77
CA GLU A 284 -17.11 17.99 -6.04
C GLU A 284 -17.04 18.41 -4.57
N LEU A 285 -15.85 18.30 -3.96
CA LEU A 285 -15.60 18.60 -2.55
C LEU A 285 -14.74 19.87 -2.36
N GLY A 286 -14.65 20.70 -3.40
CA GLY A 286 -14.04 22.04 -3.35
C GLY A 286 -12.55 22.12 -3.72
N ALA A 287 -11.94 21.05 -4.26
CA ALA A 287 -10.57 21.12 -4.75
C ALA A 287 -10.46 21.97 -6.03
N THR A 288 -9.45 22.84 -6.11
CA THR A 288 -9.24 23.78 -7.24
C THR A 288 -8.04 23.43 -8.13
N ASP A 289 -7.30 22.37 -7.80
CA ASP A 289 -6.16 21.88 -8.60
C ASP A 289 -6.66 20.92 -9.68
N THR A 290 -7.11 21.50 -10.80
CA THR A 290 -7.87 20.80 -11.85
C THR A 290 -7.05 20.54 -13.11
N LEU A 291 -7.42 19.50 -13.86
CA LEU A 291 -6.78 19.16 -15.13
C LEU A 291 -6.89 20.33 -16.12
N SER A 292 -5.78 20.67 -16.80
CA SER A 292 -5.71 21.84 -17.70
C SER A 292 -6.68 21.81 -18.89
N TRP A 293 -7.21 20.62 -19.22
CA TRP A 293 -8.20 20.39 -20.27
C TRP A 293 -9.63 20.17 -19.73
N ASN A 294 -9.82 20.04 -18.41
CA ASN A 294 -11.12 19.81 -17.78
C ASN A 294 -11.17 20.32 -16.32
N SER A 295 -11.78 21.49 -16.12
CA SER A 295 -11.92 22.13 -14.80
C SER A 295 -12.92 21.46 -13.85
N SER A 296 -13.55 20.35 -14.25
CA SER A 296 -14.45 19.56 -13.40
C SER A 296 -13.77 18.34 -12.77
N LEU A 297 -12.48 18.11 -13.04
CA LEU A 297 -11.71 16.96 -12.56
C LEU A 297 -10.37 17.38 -11.96
N THR A 298 -9.96 16.73 -10.89
CA THR A 298 -8.56 16.68 -10.46
C THR A 298 -7.86 15.46 -11.07
N ALA A 299 -6.54 15.35 -10.92
CA ALA A 299 -5.79 14.16 -11.35
C ALA A 299 -6.30 12.86 -10.69
N TYR A 300 -6.80 12.94 -9.45
CA TYR A 300 -7.26 11.80 -8.66
C TYR A 300 -8.60 11.22 -9.15
N ASP A 301 -9.41 12.04 -9.84
CA ASP A 301 -10.74 11.64 -10.32
C ASP A 301 -10.69 10.71 -11.54
N LEU A 302 -9.61 10.78 -12.32
CA LEU A 302 -9.49 10.14 -13.63
C LEU A 302 -8.84 8.75 -13.54
N PRO A 303 -9.57 7.64 -13.85
CA PRO A 303 -9.06 6.29 -13.64
C PRO A 303 -7.70 5.99 -14.29
N ALA A 304 -7.45 6.46 -15.51
CA ALA A 304 -6.19 6.21 -16.21
C ALA A 304 -4.95 6.83 -15.53
N LEU A 305 -5.12 7.80 -14.63
CA LEU A 305 -4.03 8.37 -13.84
C LEU A 305 -3.71 7.55 -12.57
N GLY A 306 -4.53 6.55 -12.22
CA GLY A 306 -4.40 5.83 -10.95
C GLY A 306 -3.06 5.13 -10.69
N THR A 307 -2.33 4.72 -11.73
CA THR A 307 -0.94 4.23 -11.60
C THR A 307 0.11 5.33 -11.73
N TYR A 308 -0.17 6.39 -12.49
CA TYR A 308 0.73 7.53 -12.69
C TYR A 308 0.86 8.41 -11.45
N ILE A 309 -0.22 8.59 -10.68
CA ILE A 309 -0.21 9.31 -9.40
C ILE A 309 0.86 8.72 -8.47
N GLN A 310 0.95 7.39 -8.38
CA GLN A 310 1.90 6.69 -7.50
C GLN A 310 3.39 6.93 -7.84
N SER A 311 3.69 7.49 -9.02
CA SER A 311 5.05 7.76 -9.50
C SER A 311 5.21 9.21 -10.00
N SER A 312 4.50 10.17 -9.39
CA SER A 312 4.56 11.60 -9.72
C SER A 312 4.34 12.48 -8.49
N ASP A 313 4.61 13.78 -8.59
CA ASP A 313 4.42 14.74 -7.48
C ASP A 313 3.00 14.72 -6.89
N TYR A 314 1.98 14.29 -7.65
CA TYR A 314 0.61 14.15 -7.19
C TYR A 314 0.44 13.24 -5.96
N VAL A 315 1.25 12.19 -5.78
CA VAL A 315 1.17 11.42 -4.51
C VAL A 315 1.73 12.22 -3.34
N SER A 316 2.81 12.98 -3.56
CA SER A 316 3.63 13.57 -2.50
C SER A 316 2.86 14.53 -1.59
N GLN A 317 1.96 15.35 -2.14
CA GLN A 317 1.17 16.32 -1.36
C GLN A 317 0.13 15.69 -0.43
N TYR A 318 -0.20 14.40 -0.65
CA TYR A 318 -1.19 13.65 0.14
C TYR A 318 -0.57 12.44 0.87
N LEU A 319 0.76 12.30 0.92
CA LEU A 319 1.38 11.29 1.77
C LEU A 319 1.39 11.72 3.24
N CYS A 320 1.21 10.74 4.11
CA CYS A 320 1.44 10.90 5.54
C CYS A 320 2.94 11.07 5.83
N ASP A 321 3.28 12.12 6.59
CA ASP A 321 4.66 12.51 6.91
C ASP A 321 5.26 11.72 8.08
N ASP A 322 4.43 11.01 8.84
CA ASP A 322 4.71 10.44 10.17
C ASP A 322 4.33 8.94 10.28
N THR A 323 4.32 8.24 9.14
CA THR A 323 4.04 6.80 9.00
C THR A 323 5.25 6.02 8.51
N ALA A 324 5.37 4.73 8.88
CA ALA A 324 6.54 3.89 8.60
C ALA A 324 6.56 3.23 7.19
N GLY A 325 5.48 3.41 6.44
CA GLY A 325 5.29 3.01 5.05
C GLY A 325 4.32 3.98 4.37
N MET A 326 4.02 3.76 3.08
CA MET A 326 3.19 4.69 2.32
C MET A 326 1.74 4.69 2.85
N ALA A 327 1.20 5.88 3.11
CA ALA A 327 -0.19 6.06 3.54
C ALA A 327 -0.75 7.39 3.03
N GLY A 328 -2.02 7.39 2.62
CA GLY A 328 -2.71 8.59 2.16
C GLY A 328 -3.34 9.37 3.31
N CYS A 329 -2.87 10.62 3.49
CA CYS A 329 -3.37 11.60 4.46
C CYS A 329 -4.24 12.64 3.76
N VAL A 330 -5.40 12.17 3.30
CA VAL A 330 -6.38 12.91 2.48
C VAL A 330 -7.77 12.29 2.71
N LEU A 331 -8.87 13.00 2.44
CA LEU A 331 -10.21 12.40 2.49
C LEU A 331 -10.33 11.26 1.46
N GLY A 332 -10.78 10.08 1.89
CA GLY A 332 -10.68 8.80 1.17
C GLY A 332 -9.39 8.01 1.48
N GLY A 333 -8.34 8.68 1.95
CA GLY A 333 -7.05 8.10 2.27
C GLY A 333 -6.43 7.37 1.07
N GLY A 334 -6.01 6.13 1.29
CA GLY A 334 -5.42 5.29 0.24
C GLY A 334 -6.32 5.07 -1.00
N THR A 335 -7.64 5.14 -0.89
CA THR A 335 -8.54 4.88 -2.05
C THR A 335 -8.46 5.96 -3.13
N VAL A 336 -7.95 7.16 -2.79
CA VAL A 336 -7.79 8.30 -3.71
C VAL A 336 -6.45 8.25 -4.46
N ILE A 337 -5.40 7.70 -3.84
CA ILE A 337 -4.03 7.72 -4.38
C ILE A 337 -3.54 6.36 -4.89
N ASN A 338 -4.30 5.27 -4.71
CA ASN A 338 -3.92 3.94 -5.18
C ASN A 338 -4.26 3.69 -6.67
N ALA A 339 -3.78 2.55 -7.19
CA ALA A 339 -4.09 2.03 -8.53
C ALA A 339 -5.52 1.42 -8.68
N MET A 340 -6.42 1.67 -7.73
CA MET A 340 -7.84 1.28 -7.70
C MET A 340 -8.17 -0.23 -7.74
N SER A 341 -7.22 -1.16 -7.72
CA SER A 341 -7.52 -2.61 -7.79
C SER A 341 -8.58 -3.04 -6.74
N PHE A 342 -9.75 -3.46 -7.19
CA PHE A 342 -10.93 -3.76 -6.34
C PHE A 342 -11.23 -5.26 -6.39
N ILE A 343 -10.37 -6.04 -5.74
CA ILE A 343 -10.44 -7.51 -5.78
C ILE A 343 -11.46 -7.98 -4.73
N HIS A 344 -12.54 -8.62 -5.17
CA HIS A 344 -13.45 -9.29 -4.24
C HIS A 344 -12.68 -10.41 -3.51
N PRO A 345 -12.65 -10.43 -2.17
CA PRO A 345 -11.96 -11.48 -1.42
C PRO A 345 -12.59 -12.85 -1.68
N GLN A 346 -11.77 -13.90 -1.66
CA GLN A 346 -12.29 -15.26 -1.64
C GLN A 346 -12.83 -15.61 -0.25
N GLU A 347 -13.73 -16.58 -0.14
CA GLU A 347 -14.31 -16.99 1.14
C GLU A 347 -13.23 -17.41 2.16
N ALA A 348 -12.14 -18.03 1.66
CA ALA A 348 -10.96 -18.39 2.45
C ALA A 348 -10.24 -17.21 3.13
N ASP A 349 -10.27 -16.00 2.55
CA ASP A 349 -9.65 -14.80 3.15
C ASP A 349 -10.31 -14.42 4.49
N PHE A 350 -11.56 -14.87 4.71
CA PHE A 350 -12.25 -14.85 6.01
C PHE A 350 -12.23 -16.23 6.71
N ASP A 351 -12.35 -17.33 5.96
CA ASP A 351 -12.53 -18.65 6.54
C ASP A 351 -11.26 -19.31 7.14
N ASP A 352 -10.05 -18.82 6.82
CA ASP A 352 -8.81 -19.20 7.51
C ASP A 352 -8.63 -18.46 8.86
N LYS A 353 -7.88 -17.35 8.91
CA LYS A 353 -7.36 -16.80 10.18
C LYS A 353 -8.32 -15.90 10.97
N TRP A 354 -9.51 -15.58 10.47
CA TRP A 354 -10.49 -14.80 11.25
C TRP A 354 -11.18 -15.65 12.32
N PRO A 355 -11.54 -15.05 13.47
CA PRO A 355 -12.26 -15.76 14.52
C PRO A 355 -13.68 -16.18 14.09
N THR A 356 -14.25 -17.18 14.78
CA THR A 356 -15.66 -17.55 14.64
C THR A 356 -16.56 -16.35 14.92
N GLY A 357 -17.54 -16.09 14.05
CA GLY A 357 -18.32 -14.84 14.05
C GLY A 357 -17.77 -13.78 13.09
N TRP A 358 -16.66 -14.06 12.41
CA TRP A 358 -16.06 -13.27 11.31
C TRP A 358 -15.67 -14.15 10.11
N LYS A 359 -16.20 -15.37 10.03
CA LYS A 359 -16.09 -16.26 8.87
C LYS A 359 -16.91 -15.69 7.70
N TRP A 360 -16.71 -16.13 6.46
CA TRP A 360 -17.37 -15.54 5.28
C TRP A 360 -18.89 -15.45 5.44
N LYS A 361 -19.53 -16.53 5.90
CA LYS A 361 -20.97 -16.56 6.25
C LYS A 361 -21.42 -15.46 7.23
N ASP A 362 -20.53 -14.99 8.10
CA ASP A 362 -20.78 -14.00 9.16
C ASP A 362 -20.52 -12.54 8.67
N VAL A 363 -19.96 -12.40 7.46
CA VAL A 363 -19.66 -11.11 6.80
C VAL A 363 -20.29 -10.98 5.39
N LYS A 364 -20.87 -12.04 4.82
CA LYS A 364 -21.48 -12.02 3.47
C LYS A 364 -22.52 -10.91 3.30
N ALA A 365 -23.40 -10.73 4.30
CA ALA A 365 -24.42 -9.66 4.31
C ALA A 365 -23.86 -8.24 4.56
N ALA A 366 -22.55 -8.11 4.78
CA ALA A 366 -21.79 -6.85 4.76
C ALA A 366 -21.14 -6.65 3.38
N ALA A 367 -20.58 -7.71 2.79
CA ALA A 367 -20.09 -7.69 1.41
C ALA A 367 -21.20 -7.36 0.39
N GLU A 368 -22.38 -7.95 0.53
CA GLU A 368 -23.57 -7.66 -0.29
C GLU A 368 -24.00 -6.18 -0.21
N ARG A 369 -23.80 -5.50 0.93
CA ARG A 369 -24.06 -4.05 1.07
C ARG A 369 -23.00 -3.21 0.37
N LEU A 370 -21.73 -3.58 0.54
CA LEU A 370 -20.62 -2.94 -0.15
C LEU A 370 -20.84 -2.99 -1.65
N TYR A 371 -21.05 -4.18 -2.23
CA TYR A 371 -21.18 -4.32 -3.68
C TYR A 371 -22.46 -3.69 -4.26
N ALA A 372 -23.52 -3.53 -3.46
CA ALA A 372 -24.72 -2.78 -3.87
C ALA A 372 -24.49 -1.25 -3.97
N ARG A 373 -23.50 -0.71 -3.25
CA ARG A 373 -23.15 0.73 -3.19
C ARG A 373 -21.90 1.07 -4.00
N ASN A 374 -20.93 0.19 -4.00
CA ASN A 374 -19.69 0.23 -4.76
C ASN A 374 -19.38 -1.17 -5.32
N PRO A 375 -19.92 -1.52 -6.50
CA PRO A 375 -19.65 -2.82 -7.13
C PRO A 375 -18.23 -2.94 -7.69
N GLY A 376 -17.49 -1.84 -7.84
CA GLY A 376 -16.32 -1.79 -8.74
C GLY A 376 -16.71 -2.11 -10.20
N SER A 377 -15.72 -2.40 -11.05
CA SER A 377 -15.96 -2.81 -12.43
C SER A 377 -14.76 -3.52 -13.09
N THR A 378 -15.03 -4.59 -13.85
CA THR A 378 -14.11 -5.14 -14.87
C THR A 378 -14.32 -4.56 -16.27
N LEU A 379 -15.29 -3.64 -16.45
CA LEU A 379 -15.67 -3.03 -17.73
C LEU A 379 -16.27 -1.60 -17.53
N PRO A 380 -15.45 -0.59 -17.19
CA PRO A 380 -15.95 0.73 -16.77
C PRO A 380 -16.34 1.68 -17.93
N SER A 381 -16.08 1.32 -19.19
CA SER A 381 -16.44 2.13 -20.36
C SER A 381 -17.91 1.94 -20.73
N ALA A 382 -18.69 3.01 -20.78
CA ALA A 382 -20.14 2.96 -21.02
C ALA A 382 -20.53 2.38 -22.39
N ASP A 383 -19.62 2.40 -23.37
CA ASP A 383 -19.80 1.78 -24.69
C ASP A 383 -19.60 0.25 -24.73
N GLY A 384 -19.36 -0.37 -23.57
CA GLY A 384 -19.19 -1.81 -23.39
C GLY A 384 -17.87 -2.38 -23.91
N LYS A 385 -16.86 -1.55 -24.21
CA LYS A 385 -15.57 -2.00 -24.75
C LYS A 385 -14.43 -1.84 -23.74
N ARG A 386 -13.42 -2.71 -23.88
CA ARG A 386 -12.12 -2.55 -23.22
C ARG A 386 -11.12 -1.93 -24.18
N TYR A 387 -10.34 -0.97 -23.70
CA TYR A 387 -9.36 -0.23 -24.49
C TYR A 387 -7.93 -0.67 -24.13
N ASP A 388 -6.97 -0.41 -25.03
CA ASP A 388 -5.53 -0.70 -24.83
C ASP A 388 -5.24 -2.20 -24.57
N GLN A 389 -5.84 -3.08 -25.39
CA GLN A 389 -5.93 -4.53 -25.12
C GLN A 389 -4.76 -5.37 -25.64
N GLY A 390 -3.76 -4.79 -26.32
CA GLY A 390 -2.65 -5.56 -26.91
C GLY A 390 -1.86 -6.38 -25.88
N MET A 391 -1.53 -5.78 -24.75
CA MET A 391 -0.84 -6.48 -23.64
C MET A 391 -1.69 -7.61 -23.04
N TYR A 392 -3.02 -7.41 -22.94
CA TYR A 392 -3.93 -8.46 -22.49
C TYR A 392 -3.90 -9.64 -23.48
N THR A 393 -4.07 -9.39 -24.78
CA THR A 393 -4.08 -10.44 -25.81
C THR A 393 -2.80 -11.29 -25.80
N VAL A 394 -1.63 -10.66 -25.66
CA VAL A 394 -0.34 -11.37 -25.60
C VAL A 394 -0.21 -12.19 -24.32
N LEU A 395 -0.47 -11.60 -23.16
CA LEU A 395 -0.28 -12.26 -21.87
C LEU A 395 -1.35 -13.32 -21.57
N SER A 396 -2.60 -13.10 -21.94
CA SER A 396 -3.68 -14.09 -21.80
C SER A 396 -3.44 -15.31 -22.70
N SER A 397 -2.88 -15.11 -23.89
CA SER A 397 -2.54 -16.21 -24.81
C SER A 397 -1.41 -17.08 -24.27
N PHE A 398 -0.38 -16.45 -23.67
CA PHE A 398 0.69 -17.16 -22.96
C PHE A 398 0.16 -17.98 -21.78
N LEU A 399 -0.60 -17.35 -20.87
CA LEU A 399 -1.16 -18.04 -19.71
C LEU A 399 -2.13 -19.17 -20.12
N LYS A 400 -2.95 -18.96 -21.15
CA LYS A 400 -3.80 -20.01 -21.74
C LYS A 400 -2.98 -21.17 -22.32
N GLY A 401 -1.83 -20.90 -22.93
CA GLY A 401 -0.90 -21.92 -23.42
C GLY A 401 -0.31 -22.79 -22.30
N LEU A 402 -0.11 -22.21 -21.11
CA LEU A 402 0.24 -22.91 -19.88
C LEU A 402 -0.96 -23.59 -19.18
N GLY A 403 -2.14 -23.65 -19.82
CA GLY A 403 -3.34 -24.26 -19.28
C GLY A 403 -4.12 -23.41 -18.26
N TRP A 404 -3.78 -22.13 -18.06
CA TRP A 404 -4.48 -21.27 -17.09
C TRP A 404 -5.90 -20.93 -17.58
N LYS A 405 -6.83 -20.85 -16.64
CA LYS A 405 -8.25 -20.56 -16.89
C LYS A 405 -8.52 -19.05 -16.88
N SER A 406 -9.28 -18.57 -17.87
CA SER A 406 -9.85 -17.21 -17.81
C SER A 406 -11.08 -17.20 -16.90
N VAL A 407 -11.19 -16.21 -16.04
CA VAL A 407 -12.34 -15.98 -15.13
C VAL A 407 -12.74 -14.51 -15.13
N ASP A 408 -13.97 -14.19 -14.72
CA ASP A 408 -14.25 -12.85 -14.18
C ASP A 408 -13.96 -12.89 -12.67
N SER A 409 -13.02 -12.06 -12.23
CA SER A 409 -12.55 -12.06 -10.83
C SER A 409 -13.54 -11.47 -9.81
N GLN A 410 -14.61 -10.80 -10.24
CA GLN A 410 -15.68 -10.30 -9.39
C GLN A 410 -16.84 -11.28 -9.25
N GLU A 411 -17.21 -11.96 -10.34
CA GLU A 411 -18.23 -13.03 -10.34
C GLU A 411 -17.71 -14.35 -9.74
N GLN A 412 -16.42 -14.63 -9.91
CA GLN A 412 -15.76 -15.87 -9.47
C GLN A 412 -14.65 -15.59 -8.44
N PRO A 413 -14.95 -14.97 -7.28
CA PRO A 413 -13.93 -14.55 -6.31
C PRO A 413 -13.13 -15.72 -5.72
N ASN A 414 -13.72 -16.92 -5.62
CA ASN A 414 -13.05 -18.12 -5.10
C ASN A 414 -12.09 -18.78 -6.11
N GLU A 415 -12.12 -18.40 -7.38
CA GLU A 415 -11.19 -18.91 -8.38
C GLU A 415 -9.87 -18.13 -8.27
N LYS A 416 -8.84 -18.75 -7.67
CA LYS A 416 -7.52 -18.13 -7.38
C LYS A 416 -6.30 -19.05 -7.60
N HIS A 417 -6.46 -20.19 -8.27
CA HIS A 417 -5.35 -21.09 -8.63
C HIS A 417 -5.25 -21.26 -10.16
N MET A 418 -4.09 -20.95 -10.76
CA MET A 418 -3.85 -20.96 -12.21
C MET A 418 -4.95 -20.23 -13.03
N VAL A 419 -5.31 -19.02 -12.61
CA VAL A 419 -6.35 -18.21 -13.27
C VAL A 419 -5.87 -16.81 -13.65
N TYR A 420 -6.46 -16.25 -14.72
CA TYR A 420 -6.31 -14.84 -15.09
C TYR A 420 -7.67 -14.20 -15.39
N SER A 421 -7.71 -12.88 -15.22
CA SER A 421 -8.91 -12.05 -15.39
C SER A 421 -8.54 -10.71 -16.05
N TYR A 422 -9.54 -10.03 -16.60
CA TYR A 422 -9.48 -8.58 -16.74
C TYR A 422 -9.34 -7.95 -15.34
N PRO A 423 -8.63 -6.81 -15.19
CA PRO A 423 -8.51 -6.16 -13.90
C PRO A 423 -9.88 -5.68 -13.38
N SER A 424 -10.08 -5.78 -12.07
CA SER A 424 -11.20 -5.14 -11.38
C SER A 424 -10.75 -3.82 -10.76
N TRP A 425 -11.50 -2.73 -10.99
CA TRP A 425 -11.19 -1.40 -10.45
C TRP A 425 -12.32 -0.79 -9.62
N ASP A 426 -11.94 0.04 -8.66
CA ASP A 426 -12.82 0.89 -7.84
C ASP A 426 -13.28 2.13 -8.65
N VAL A 427 -14.07 1.88 -9.68
CA VAL A 427 -14.49 2.85 -10.71
C VAL A 427 -16.00 2.78 -10.89
N GLY A 428 -16.64 3.95 -10.92
CA GLY A 428 -18.06 4.14 -11.19
C GLY A 428 -18.27 5.33 -12.11
N ASN A 429 -19.18 5.21 -13.08
CA ASN A 429 -19.48 6.27 -14.07
C ASN A 429 -18.24 6.77 -14.85
N GLY A 430 -17.22 5.94 -15.05
CA GLY A 430 -15.97 6.32 -15.71
C GLY A 430 -15.02 7.19 -14.87
N MET A 431 -15.29 7.34 -13.55
CA MET A 431 -14.47 8.08 -12.59
C MET A 431 -14.02 7.16 -11.44
N ARG A 432 -12.93 7.53 -10.74
CA ARG A 432 -12.55 6.86 -9.49
C ARG A 432 -13.68 7.00 -8.47
N ALA A 433 -14.16 5.88 -7.94
CA ALA A 433 -15.28 5.83 -7.01
C ALA A 433 -14.81 5.87 -5.54
N GLY A 434 -14.60 4.69 -4.93
CA GLY A 434 -14.33 4.52 -3.51
C GLY A 434 -15.45 5.04 -2.59
N PRO A 435 -15.26 4.94 -1.26
CA PRO A 435 -16.21 5.46 -0.27
C PRO A 435 -16.49 6.97 -0.38
N VAL A 436 -15.58 7.74 -1.00
CA VAL A 436 -15.75 9.18 -1.25
C VAL A 436 -16.95 9.46 -2.16
N ARG A 437 -17.23 8.58 -3.15
CA ARG A 437 -18.37 8.73 -4.06
C ARG A 437 -19.53 7.74 -3.84
N SER A 438 -19.31 6.68 -3.07
CA SER A 438 -20.33 5.63 -2.81
C SER A 438 -20.93 5.62 -1.40
N TYR A 439 -20.24 6.20 -0.40
CA TYR A 439 -20.72 6.27 0.98
C TYR A 439 -20.95 7.72 1.44
N LEU A 440 -19.97 8.62 1.28
CA LEU A 440 -20.09 10.02 1.74
C LEU A 440 -21.36 10.74 1.24
N PRO A 441 -21.77 10.64 -0.05
CA PRO A 441 -22.94 11.37 -0.55
C PRO A 441 -24.28 10.90 0.05
N LEU A 442 -24.32 9.75 0.74
CA LEU A 442 -25.53 9.26 1.41
C LEU A 442 -25.85 10.01 2.72
N VAL A 443 -24.86 10.73 3.28
CA VAL A 443 -24.96 11.38 4.61
C VAL A 443 -24.37 12.80 4.69
N GLN A 444 -23.62 13.26 3.68
CA GLN A 444 -22.96 14.57 3.71
C GLN A 444 -23.93 15.75 4.01
N ASP A 445 -25.17 15.65 3.54
CA ASP A 445 -26.23 16.67 3.68
C ASP A 445 -27.18 16.40 4.87
N ALA A 446 -26.84 15.46 5.77
CA ALA A 446 -27.70 15.09 6.90
C ALA A 446 -27.37 15.90 8.17
N ASP A 447 -28.38 16.50 8.81
CA ASP A 447 -28.26 17.31 10.05
C ASP A 447 -27.52 16.62 11.22
N ASN A 448 -27.40 15.29 11.19
CA ASN A 448 -26.74 14.47 12.21
C ASN A 448 -25.33 13.98 11.82
N PHE A 449 -24.79 14.43 10.69
CA PHE A 449 -23.42 14.13 10.24
C PHE A 449 -22.61 15.42 10.14
N HIS A 450 -21.37 15.39 10.62
CA HIS A 450 -20.43 16.49 10.54
C HIS A 450 -19.05 15.96 10.16
N MET A 451 -18.29 16.76 9.40
CA MET A 451 -16.95 16.40 8.97
C MET A 451 -15.96 17.54 9.27
N SER A 452 -14.82 17.20 9.86
CA SER A 452 -13.73 18.13 10.15
C SER A 452 -12.49 17.68 9.39
N LEU A 453 -12.14 18.42 8.33
CA LEU A 453 -10.95 18.19 7.52
C LEU A 453 -9.74 18.94 8.10
N SER A 454 -8.54 18.63 7.62
CA SER A 454 -7.28 19.24 8.05
C SER A 454 -7.08 19.24 9.57
N THR A 455 -7.57 18.18 10.24
CA THR A 455 -7.68 18.08 11.69
C THR A 455 -7.06 16.75 12.15
N LYS A 456 -5.87 16.81 12.75
CA LYS A 456 -5.07 15.65 13.12
C LYS A 456 -5.39 15.19 14.54
N VAL A 457 -6.02 14.02 14.70
CA VAL A 457 -6.19 13.41 16.03
C VAL A 457 -4.82 12.98 16.56
N ARG A 458 -4.44 13.53 17.72
CA ARG A 458 -3.18 13.25 18.41
C ARG A 458 -3.29 12.03 19.33
N ARG A 459 -4.42 11.93 20.06
CA ARG A 459 -4.75 10.84 21.02
C ARG A 459 -6.25 10.79 21.32
N VAL A 460 -6.70 9.73 21.98
CA VAL A 460 -7.99 9.72 22.69
C VAL A 460 -7.80 10.18 24.14
N VAL A 461 -8.74 11.00 24.65
CA VAL A 461 -8.74 11.50 26.03
C VAL A 461 -9.59 10.57 26.87
N ARG A 462 -9.03 10.01 27.95
CA ARG A 462 -9.67 8.96 28.76
C ARG A 462 -9.46 9.12 30.26
N ARG A 463 -10.27 8.38 31.04
CA ARG A 463 -10.10 8.13 32.48
C ARG A 463 -10.33 6.64 32.70
N GLY A 464 -9.30 5.91 33.14
CA GLY A 464 -9.28 4.45 33.10
C GLY A 464 -9.59 3.92 31.69
N GLY A 465 -10.48 2.94 31.60
CA GLY A 465 -10.96 2.39 30.32
C GLY A 465 -12.00 3.25 29.58
N ARG A 466 -12.45 4.38 30.15
CA ARG A 466 -13.52 5.21 29.56
C ARG A 466 -12.96 6.38 28.76
N ILE A 467 -13.22 6.38 27.45
CA ILE A 467 -12.93 7.52 26.58
C ILE A 467 -13.97 8.63 26.82
N THR A 468 -13.48 9.85 27.04
CA THR A 468 -14.27 11.07 27.24
C THR A 468 -14.24 12.00 26.04
N GLY A 469 -13.24 11.88 25.16
CA GLY A 469 -13.13 12.66 23.93
C GLY A 469 -11.92 12.28 23.08
N VAL A 470 -11.64 13.08 22.07
CA VAL A 470 -10.41 13.04 21.26
C VAL A 470 -9.67 14.37 21.39
N GLU A 471 -8.34 14.32 21.41
CA GLU A 471 -7.50 15.52 21.35
C GLU A 471 -7.00 15.69 19.90
N VAL A 472 -7.22 16.87 19.35
CA VAL A 472 -6.94 17.19 17.95
C VAL A 472 -6.02 18.39 17.83
N GLU A 473 -5.27 18.40 16.76
CA GLU A 473 -4.49 19.52 16.25
C GLU A 473 -5.17 20.03 14.97
N THR A 474 -5.61 21.29 14.99
CA THR A 474 -6.27 21.92 13.85
C THR A 474 -5.24 22.38 12.82
N SER A 475 -5.71 22.78 11.63
CA SER A 475 -4.88 23.36 10.57
C SER A 475 -4.12 24.63 10.96
N SER A 476 -4.45 25.27 12.09
CA SER A 476 -3.71 26.40 12.66
C SER A 476 -2.68 25.99 13.73
N GLY A 477 -2.43 24.69 13.94
CA GLY A 477 -1.62 24.16 15.02
C GLY A 477 -2.22 24.33 16.43
N ALA A 478 -3.50 24.72 16.52
CA ALA A 478 -4.17 24.88 17.82
C ALA A 478 -4.70 23.52 18.32
N ILE A 479 -4.58 23.28 19.62
CA ILE A 479 -5.01 22.01 20.24
C ILE A 479 -6.41 22.17 20.83
N GLU A 480 -7.33 21.27 20.47
CA GLU A 480 -8.70 21.20 20.98
C GLU A 480 -9.04 19.78 21.48
N ILE A 481 -9.89 19.67 22.49
CA ILE A 481 -10.50 18.42 22.95
C ILE A 481 -11.97 18.40 22.55
N ILE A 482 -12.34 17.48 21.67
CA ILE A 482 -13.73 17.25 21.25
C ILE A 482 -14.29 16.09 22.06
N ASN A 483 -15.29 16.36 22.91
CA ASN A 483 -15.84 15.35 23.83
C ASN A 483 -16.89 14.46 23.15
N VAL A 484 -16.92 13.17 23.53
CA VAL A 484 -18.08 12.31 23.25
C VAL A 484 -19.22 12.65 24.22
N ARG A 485 -20.46 12.45 23.78
CA ARG A 485 -21.65 12.57 24.63
C ARG A 485 -21.61 11.49 25.72
N ALA A 486 -22.39 11.67 26.80
CA ALA A 486 -22.64 10.61 27.76
C ALA A 486 -23.23 9.36 27.05
N GLY A 487 -22.51 8.24 27.11
CA GLY A 487 -22.83 7.00 26.38
C GLY A 487 -22.30 6.92 24.94
N GLY A 488 -21.64 7.97 24.44
CA GLY A 488 -21.03 8.02 23.12
C GLY A 488 -19.73 7.21 23.00
N LYS A 489 -19.32 6.96 21.77
CA LYS A 489 -18.24 6.02 21.38
C LYS A 489 -17.21 6.69 20.48
N VAL A 490 -15.97 6.21 20.50
CA VAL A 490 -14.92 6.61 19.55
C VAL A 490 -14.55 5.42 18.68
N VAL A 491 -14.46 5.65 17.37
CA VAL A 491 -14.08 4.65 16.36
C VAL A 491 -12.80 5.13 15.68
N LEU A 492 -11.69 4.41 15.87
CA LEU A 492 -10.45 4.67 15.15
C LEU A 492 -10.51 3.94 13.80
N ALA A 493 -10.35 4.70 12.72
CA ALA A 493 -10.31 4.22 11.34
C ALA A 493 -9.14 4.89 10.58
N ALA A 494 -8.06 5.21 11.30
CA ALA A 494 -6.92 5.99 10.80
C ALA A 494 -5.94 5.13 9.98
N GLY A 495 -6.19 3.83 9.86
CA GLY A 495 -5.37 2.89 9.10
C GLY A 495 -4.23 2.29 9.92
N SER A 496 -3.75 1.14 9.45
CA SER A 496 -2.75 0.28 10.09
C SER A 496 -1.45 0.98 10.51
N MET A 497 -1.12 2.13 9.90
CA MET A 497 0.05 2.95 10.21
C MET A 497 -0.21 4.11 11.17
N SER A 498 -1.44 4.62 11.32
CA SER A 498 -1.75 5.76 12.22
C SER A 498 -2.59 5.38 13.44
N THR A 499 -3.41 4.33 13.36
CA THR A 499 -4.18 3.82 14.50
C THR A 499 -3.28 3.39 15.69
N PRO A 500 -2.15 2.65 15.47
CA PRO A 500 -1.19 2.35 16.54
C PRO A 500 -0.62 3.58 17.24
N ARG A 501 -0.22 4.62 16.49
CA ARG A 501 0.27 5.89 17.05
C ARG A 501 -0.75 6.54 17.99
N ILE A 502 -2.02 6.58 17.59
CA ILE A 502 -3.11 7.15 18.41
C ILE A 502 -3.26 6.35 19.71
N LEU A 503 -3.11 5.03 19.68
CA LEU A 503 -3.16 4.18 20.87
C LEU A 503 -1.95 4.42 21.80
N TYR A 504 -0.72 4.45 21.28
CA TYR A 504 0.49 4.73 22.08
C TYR A 504 0.38 6.10 22.76
N ASN A 505 -0.03 7.14 22.02
CA ASN A 505 -0.27 8.48 22.52
C ASN A 505 -1.43 8.57 23.54
N SER A 506 -2.21 7.50 23.67
CA SER A 506 -3.29 7.35 24.65
C SER A 506 -2.91 6.42 25.83
N GLY A 507 -1.64 5.98 25.91
CA GLY A 507 -1.19 5.01 26.89
C GLY A 507 -1.83 3.64 26.73
N ILE A 508 -1.99 3.17 25.49
CA ILE A 508 -2.53 1.85 25.12
C ILE A 508 -1.55 1.20 24.13
N GLY A 509 -1.05 0.01 24.43
CA GLY A 509 0.01 -0.65 23.66
C GLY A 509 1.15 -1.17 24.56
N PRO A 510 2.27 -1.61 23.97
CA PRO A 510 3.40 -2.12 24.74
C PRO A 510 4.06 -1.02 25.58
N ALA A 511 4.51 -1.37 26.79
CA ALA A 511 4.96 -0.39 27.78
C ALA A 511 6.18 0.44 27.33
N GLU A 512 7.04 -0.12 26.49
CA GLU A 512 8.17 0.53 25.82
C GLU A 512 7.72 1.61 24.82
N GLN A 513 6.75 1.33 23.95
CA GLN A 513 6.21 2.32 23.01
C GLN A 513 5.60 3.52 23.75
N ILE A 514 4.89 3.27 24.85
CA ILE A 514 4.31 4.32 25.70
C ILE A 514 5.42 5.13 26.40
N LYS A 515 6.54 4.51 26.81
CA LYS A 515 7.71 5.23 27.36
C LYS A 515 8.40 6.08 26.30
N THR A 516 8.48 5.64 25.04
CA THR A 516 9.03 6.45 23.94
C THR A 516 8.18 7.69 23.68
N VAL A 517 6.85 7.60 23.78
CA VAL A 517 5.97 8.78 23.79
C VAL A 517 6.25 9.67 25.01
N GLN A 518 6.46 9.09 26.19
CA GLN A 518 6.69 9.82 27.44
C GLN A 518 8.01 10.62 27.46
N SER A 519 9.08 10.09 26.83
CA SER A 519 10.38 10.75 26.71
C SER A 519 10.54 11.57 25.42
N GLY A 520 9.57 11.49 24.50
CA GLY A 520 9.61 12.11 23.17
C GLY A 520 9.30 13.60 23.15
N SER A 521 9.53 14.22 21.99
CA SER A 521 9.27 15.63 21.69
C SER A 521 7.81 15.93 21.32
N THR A 522 6.95 14.91 21.26
CA THR A 522 5.56 14.96 20.76
C THR A 522 4.64 15.96 21.45
N GLY A 523 4.95 16.36 22.70
CA GLY A 523 4.08 17.19 23.53
C GLY A 523 2.75 16.51 23.93
N ILE A 524 2.73 15.17 23.97
CA ILE A 524 1.55 14.38 24.35
C ILE A 524 1.41 14.30 25.87
N THR A 525 0.22 14.61 26.40
CA THR A 525 -0.10 14.36 27.81
C THR A 525 -0.64 12.93 27.96
N LEU A 526 0.24 11.99 28.30
CA LEU A 526 -0.15 10.61 28.61
C LEU A 526 -1.01 10.53 29.89
N PRO A 527 -1.89 9.52 30.00
CA PRO A 527 -2.52 9.17 31.28
C PRO A 527 -1.47 8.63 32.28
N PRO A 528 -1.79 8.60 33.59
CA PRO A 528 -0.91 8.03 34.62
C PRO A 528 -0.49 6.60 34.28
N SER A 529 0.72 6.19 34.67
CA SER A 529 1.24 4.84 34.36
C SER A 529 0.42 3.71 34.98
N ALA A 530 -0.26 3.96 36.10
CA ALA A 530 -1.22 3.04 36.71
C ALA A 530 -2.53 2.86 35.88
N GLU A 531 -2.77 3.70 34.87
CA GLU A 531 -3.89 3.59 33.93
C GLU A 531 -3.45 3.10 32.53
N TRP A 532 -2.18 2.76 32.30
CA TRP A 532 -1.72 2.25 31.00
C TRP A 532 -2.33 0.87 30.71
N ILE A 533 -2.76 0.66 29.46
CA ILE A 533 -3.38 -0.60 29.03
C ILE A 533 -2.38 -1.34 28.14
N ASN A 534 -1.67 -2.31 28.72
CA ASN A 534 -0.70 -3.11 27.99
C ASN A 534 -1.42 -4.02 26.98
N LEU A 535 -1.15 -3.84 25.69
CA LEU A 535 -1.71 -4.62 24.58
C LEU A 535 -0.65 -4.76 23.48
N PRO A 536 -0.70 -5.81 22.64
CA PRO A 536 0.26 -6.05 21.56
C PRO A 536 0.02 -5.14 20.33
N VAL A 537 -0.24 -3.85 20.57
CA VAL A 537 -0.41 -2.83 19.51
C VAL A 537 0.90 -2.66 18.75
N GLY A 538 0.84 -2.83 17.43
CA GLY A 538 2.00 -2.80 16.52
C GLY A 538 2.50 -4.18 16.09
N HIS A 539 2.29 -5.21 16.91
CA HIS A 539 2.63 -6.59 16.55
C HIS A 539 1.68 -7.14 15.48
N ASN A 540 2.08 -8.22 14.80
CA ASN A 540 1.36 -8.78 13.64
C ASN A 540 1.17 -7.76 12.50
N LEU A 541 2.11 -6.81 12.36
CA LEU A 541 2.23 -6.02 11.13
C LEU A 541 2.43 -7.00 9.96
N ARG A 542 1.59 -6.91 8.94
CA ARG A 542 1.69 -7.70 7.71
C ARG A 542 1.52 -6.80 6.50
N ASP A 543 2.23 -7.10 5.43
CA ASP A 543 2.08 -6.49 4.10
C ASP A 543 2.52 -7.51 3.04
N HIS A 544 2.04 -7.35 1.81
CA HIS A 544 2.44 -8.15 0.66
C HIS A 544 3.86 -7.78 0.23
N PRO A 545 4.89 -8.65 0.34
CA PRO A 545 6.17 -8.37 -0.28
C PRO A 545 5.99 -8.35 -1.81
N MET A 546 6.31 -7.21 -2.42
CA MET A 546 6.14 -6.96 -3.84
C MET A 546 7.46 -7.13 -4.59
N PHE A 547 7.40 -7.76 -5.76
CA PHE A 547 8.51 -7.91 -6.69
C PHE A 547 8.09 -7.37 -8.05
N THR A 548 8.86 -6.43 -8.61
CA THR A 548 8.58 -5.87 -9.94
C THR A 548 9.48 -6.54 -10.98
N VAL A 549 8.87 -7.13 -12.01
CA VAL A 549 9.57 -7.81 -13.11
C VAL A 549 9.16 -7.17 -14.44
N THR A 550 10.13 -6.74 -15.23
CA THR A 550 9.90 -6.19 -16.58
C THR A 550 10.26 -7.24 -17.62
N VAL A 551 9.37 -7.44 -18.60
CA VAL A 551 9.44 -8.54 -19.57
C VAL A 551 9.27 -7.98 -20.98
N ASN A 552 10.25 -8.21 -21.84
CA ASN A 552 10.14 -7.95 -23.27
C ASN A 552 9.30 -9.04 -23.93
N THR A 553 8.60 -8.71 -25.01
CA THR A 553 7.93 -9.69 -25.87
C THR A 553 8.31 -9.47 -27.33
N ASN A 554 8.16 -10.49 -28.18
CA ASN A 554 8.28 -10.33 -29.63
C ASN A 554 7.04 -9.66 -30.28
N SER A 555 6.09 -9.17 -29.47
CA SER A 555 4.79 -8.66 -29.93
C SER A 555 4.75 -7.13 -29.95
N ASN A 556 4.44 -6.55 -31.10
CA ASN A 556 4.31 -5.10 -31.26
C ASN A 556 2.92 -4.60 -30.81
N PHE A 557 2.73 -4.40 -29.50
CA PHE A 557 1.59 -3.67 -28.96
C PHE A 557 2.01 -2.27 -28.48
N THR A 558 1.14 -1.28 -28.67
CA THR A 558 1.31 0.08 -28.15
C THR A 558 0.98 0.18 -26.67
N HIS A 559 1.62 1.08 -25.94
CA HIS A 559 1.27 1.52 -24.59
C HIS A 559 0.45 2.82 -24.64
N PHE A 560 -0.71 2.86 -23.96
CA PHE A 560 -1.36 4.16 -23.71
C PHE A 560 -0.59 4.97 -22.66
N ASN A 561 0.19 5.95 -23.10
CA ASN A 561 0.92 6.87 -22.22
C ASN A 561 -0.02 7.64 -21.27
N THR A 562 -0.12 7.15 -20.03
CA THR A 562 -1.01 7.68 -18.99
C THR A 562 -0.74 9.14 -18.62
N SER A 563 0.52 9.61 -18.68
CA SER A 563 0.85 11.01 -18.35
C SER A 563 0.22 12.02 -19.31
N SER A 564 -0.08 11.62 -20.55
CA SER A 564 -0.79 12.46 -21.53
C SER A 564 -2.22 12.82 -21.10
N ALA A 565 -2.80 12.09 -20.15
CA ALA A 565 -4.12 12.40 -19.60
C ALA A 565 -4.11 13.57 -18.60
N VAL A 566 -2.94 14.03 -18.14
CA VAL A 566 -2.82 15.21 -17.26
C VAL A 566 -2.98 16.51 -18.06
N SER A 567 -2.30 16.61 -19.21
CA SER A 567 -2.06 17.88 -19.92
C SER A 567 -3.15 18.23 -20.94
N ASP A 568 -3.21 17.49 -22.06
CA ASP A 568 -4.33 17.51 -23.03
C ASP A 568 -4.35 16.19 -23.83
N PRO A 569 -5.04 15.13 -23.36
CA PRO A 569 -5.12 13.86 -24.09
C PRO A 569 -5.82 14.07 -25.43
N ALA A 570 -5.41 13.38 -26.49
CA ALA A 570 -5.84 13.68 -27.87
C ALA A 570 -7.38 13.78 -28.05
N ALA A 571 -7.84 14.68 -28.93
CA ALA A 571 -9.26 15.02 -29.05
C ALA A 571 -10.25 13.83 -29.19
N PRO A 572 -9.96 12.73 -29.93
CA PRO A 572 -10.83 11.55 -29.96
C PRO A 572 -10.97 10.84 -28.60
N ILE A 573 -9.93 10.89 -27.76
CA ILE A 573 -9.94 10.35 -26.41
C ILE A 573 -10.83 11.21 -25.51
N ARG A 574 -10.73 12.55 -25.61
CA ARG A 574 -11.63 13.48 -24.89
C ARG A 574 -13.08 13.30 -25.32
N GLN A 575 -13.32 13.08 -26.62
CA GLN A 575 -14.66 12.83 -27.16
C GLN A 575 -15.27 11.54 -26.60
N LEU A 576 -14.53 10.43 -26.57
CA LEU A 576 -14.99 9.19 -25.93
C LEU A 576 -15.23 9.38 -24.43
N TYR A 577 -14.34 10.09 -23.73
CA TYR A 577 -14.49 10.32 -22.29
C TYR A 577 -15.71 11.19 -21.96
N SER A 578 -16.04 12.19 -22.78
CA SER A 578 -17.30 12.95 -22.67
C SER A 578 -18.57 12.12 -22.94
N GLN A 579 -18.41 10.88 -23.40
CA GLN A 579 -19.46 9.87 -23.58
C GLN A 579 -19.35 8.75 -22.52
N GLY A 580 -18.67 9.00 -21.39
CA GLY A 580 -18.45 8.02 -20.31
C GLY A 580 -17.65 6.80 -20.74
N SER A 581 -16.83 6.93 -21.79
CA SER A 581 -16.21 5.79 -22.50
C SER A 581 -14.72 6.02 -22.81
N GLY A 582 -14.03 4.99 -23.31
CA GLY A 582 -12.64 5.11 -23.73
C GLY A 582 -11.61 4.85 -22.63
N VAL A 583 -10.33 4.83 -23.02
CA VAL A 583 -9.20 4.40 -22.17
C VAL A 583 -9.09 5.15 -20.85
N LEU A 584 -9.53 6.42 -20.80
CA LEU A 584 -9.48 7.24 -19.59
C LEU A 584 -10.37 6.72 -18.45
N THR A 585 -11.39 5.91 -18.76
CA THR A 585 -12.29 5.28 -17.78
C THR A 585 -11.70 4.05 -17.08
N GLN A 586 -10.57 3.53 -17.55
CA GLN A 586 -9.92 2.33 -17.03
C GLN A 586 -8.68 2.68 -16.20
N GLY A 587 -8.36 1.88 -15.17
CA GLY A 587 -7.08 1.99 -14.47
C GLY A 587 -5.88 1.55 -15.31
N GLY A 588 -4.65 1.72 -14.81
CA GLY A 588 -3.41 1.43 -15.56
C GLY A 588 -3.07 -0.05 -15.77
N HIS A 589 -3.68 -0.97 -15.02
CA HIS A 589 -3.52 -2.41 -15.24
C HIS A 589 -4.19 -2.87 -16.55
N ARG A 590 -3.79 -4.03 -17.08
CA ARG A 590 -4.37 -4.63 -18.30
C ARG A 590 -4.75 -6.10 -18.14
N LEU A 591 -4.09 -6.83 -17.24
CA LEU A 591 -4.43 -8.19 -16.83
C LEU A 591 -4.11 -8.35 -15.34
N GLN A 592 -4.82 -9.24 -14.65
CA GLN A 592 -4.44 -9.73 -13.32
C GLN A 592 -4.48 -11.27 -13.31
N PHE A 593 -3.56 -11.91 -12.61
CA PHE A 593 -3.53 -13.37 -12.48
C PHE A 593 -3.26 -13.81 -11.05
N TRP A 594 -3.73 -15.01 -10.70
CA TRP A 594 -3.54 -15.63 -9.40
C TRP A 594 -3.15 -17.10 -9.52
N THR A 595 -2.25 -17.53 -8.66
CA THR A 595 -1.93 -18.94 -8.45
C THR A 595 -1.60 -19.21 -6.98
N SER A 596 -1.37 -20.46 -6.60
CA SER A 596 -0.94 -20.83 -5.26
C SER A 596 -0.03 -22.04 -5.26
N ASN A 597 0.80 -22.17 -4.23
CA ASN A 597 1.57 -23.39 -3.97
C ASN A 597 1.54 -23.76 -2.48
N VAL A 598 1.86 -25.02 -2.16
CA VAL A 598 1.93 -25.50 -0.77
C VAL A 598 3.36 -25.36 -0.27
N GLY A 599 3.54 -24.62 0.83
CA GLY A 599 4.85 -24.43 1.47
C GLY A 599 5.44 -25.73 2.03
N THR A 600 6.73 -25.72 2.35
CA THR A 600 7.41 -26.82 3.06
C THR A 600 6.88 -27.04 4.49
N ASP A 601 6.09 -26.11 5.01
CA ASP A 601 5.32 -26.18 6.26
C ASP A 601 3.88 -26.72 6.08
N GLY A 602 3.49 -27.08 4.84
CA GLY A 602 2.13 -27.52 4.51
C GLY A 602 1.11 -26.39 4.34
N VAL A 603 1.50 -25.12 4.49
CA VAL A 603 0.58 -23.97 4.36
C VAL A 603 0.48 -23.55 2.89
N THR A 604 -0.73 -23.56 2.35
CA THR A 604 -1.03 -23.00 1.02
C THR A 604 -0.82 -21.50 1.01
N ARG A 605 -0.01 -21.01 0.07
CA ARG A 605 0.30 -19.60 -0.15
C ARG A 605 -0.20 -19.16 -1.51
N PHE A 606 -0.92 -18.05 -1.55
CA PHE A 606 -1.41 -17.45 -2.78
C PHE A 606 -0.43 -16.39 -3.30
N PHE A 607 -0.42 -16.23 -4.62
CA PHE A 607 0.36 -15.24 -5.34
C PHE A 607 -0.55 -14.48 -6.28
N GLN A 608 -0.44 -13.15 -6.29
CA GLN A 608 -1.13 -12.27 -7.23
C GLN A 608 -0.10 -11.63 -8.17
N ALA A 609 -0.49 -11.42 -9.43
CA ALA A 609 0.13 -10.44 -10.31
C ALA A 609 -0.85 -9.34 -10.69
N SER A 610 -0.38 -8.09 -10.73
CA SER A 610 -1.01 -7.00 -11.47
C SER A 610 -0.09 -6.60 -12.62
N CYS A 611 -0.62 -6.67 -13.85
CA CYS A 611 0.15 -6.56 -15.08
C CYS A 611 -0.22 -5.25 -15.81
N SER A 612 0.78 -4.48 -16.22
CA SER A 612 0.62 -3.21 -16.94
C SER A 612 1.72 -3.03 -17.99
N THR A 613 1.68 -1.92 -18.71
CA THR A 613 2.70 -1.52 -19.71
C THR A 613 3.35 -0.21 -19.27
N THR A 614 4.63 -0.04 -19.62
CA THR A 614 5.38 1.23 -19.44
C THR A 614 5.85 1.82 -20.77
N GLN A 615 5.96 0.97 -21.81
CA GLN A 615 6.36 1.31 -23.17
C GLN A 615 5.83 0.23 -24.13
N ASP A 616 5.91 0.49 -25.43
CA ASP A 616 5.47 -0.44 -26.47
C ASP A 616 6.22 -1.79 -26.38
N GLY A 617 5.50 -2.90 -26.57
CA GLY A 617 6.01 -4.28 -26.56
C GLY A 617 6.48 -4.83 -25.20
N VAL A 618 6.48 -4.03 -24.13
CA VAL A 618 7.02 -4.38 -22.81
C VAL A 618 5.93 -4.50 -21.75
N ILE A 619 6.01 -5.56 -20.95
CA ILE A 619 5.09 -5.87 -19.86
C ILE A 619 5.80 -5.64 -18.52
N THR A 620 5.16 -4.92 -17.61
CA THR A 620 5.55 -4.82 -16.20
C THR A 620 4.62 -5.68 -15.35
N LEU A 621 5.20 -6.57 -14.57
CA LEU A 621 4.50 -7.46 -13.65
C LEU A 621 4.83 -7.03 -12.20
N LYS A 622 3.84 -6.52 -11.47
CA LYS A 622 3.93 -6.39 -10.01
C LYS A 622 3.42 -7.69 -9.40
N LEU A 623 4.35 -8.50 -8.87
CA LEU A 623 4.10 -9.81 -8.27
C LEU A 623 4.06 -9.70 -6.75
N TYR A 624 3.16 -10.44 -6.09
CA TYR A 624 2.95 -10.40 -4.65
C TYR A 624 2.84 -11.81 -4.08
N LEU A 625 3.48 -12.08 -2.94
CA LEU A 625 3.02 -13.14 -2.01
C LEU A 625 1.84 -12.56 -1.21
N THR A 626 0.74 -13.31 -1.11
CA THR A 626 -0.51 -12.82 -0.51
C THR A 626 -0.99 -13.70 0.65
N HIS A 627 -2.25 -14.13 0.64
CA HIS A 627 -2.84 -14.95 1.70
C HIS A 627 -2.04 -16.24 1.97
N GLY A 628 -2.01 -16.67 3.24
CA GLY A 628 -1.24 -17.83 3.69
C GLY A 628 0.22 -17.54 4.05
N ALA A 629 0.73 -16.32 3.81
CA ALA A 629 2.04 -15.91 4.31
C ALA A 629 2.14 -16.04 5.84
N THR A 630 3.30 -16.46 6.35
CA THR A 630 3.50 -16.68 7.79
C THR A 630 4.34 -15.59 8.46
N SER A 631 5.13 -14.83 7.70
CA SER A 631 5.93 -13.70 8.17
C SER A 631 5.08 -12.61 8.82
N THR A 632 5.63 -12.00 9.87
CA THR A 632 5.07 -10.85 10.58
C THR A 632 6.18 -9.89 10.97
N GLY A 633 5.83 -8.62 11.04
CA GLY A 633 6.66 -7.55 11.57
C GLY A 633 6.10 -6.96 12.86
N VAL A 634 6.75 -5.87 13.28
CA VAL A 634 6.32 -5.01 14.39
C VAL A 634 6.41 -3.56 13.94
N LEU A 635 5.33 -2.83 14.13
CA LEU A 635 5.29 -1.37 14.05
C LEU A 635 5.50 -0.78 15.45
N GLY A 636 6.42 0.18 15.58
CA GLY A 636 6.66 0.94 16.80
C GLY A 636 6.45 2.44 16.59
N ILE A 637 6.96 3.25 17.52
CA ILE A 637 6.96 4.72 17.44
C ILE A 637 8.31 5.30 17.89
N ASP A 638 8.79 6.32 17.18
CA ASP A 638 9.99 7.05 17.56
C ASP A 638 9.70 8.20 18.54
N SER A 639 10.77 8.84 19.03
CA SER A 639 10.69 9.99 19.95
C SER A 639 10.15 11.27 19.30
N THR A 640 9.98 11.33 17.98
CA THR A 640 9.27 12.41 17.26
C THR A 640 7.76 12.18 17.18
N GLY A 641 7.31 10.96 17.48
CA GLY A 641 5.93 10.51 17.32
C GLY A 641 5.61 9.97 15.92
N SER A 642 6.61 9.77 15.07
CA SER A 642 6.46 9.07 13.78
C SER A 642 6.49 7.57 14.03
N THR A 643 5.67 6.77 13.33
CA THR A 643 5.76 5.30 13.49
C THR A 643 6.96 4.73 12.74
N THR A 644 7.52 3.63 13.23
CA THR A 644 8.70 2.95 12.68
C THR A 644 8.41 1.46 12.42
N ILE A 645 9.08 0.84 11.44
CA ILE A 645 9.09 -0.63 11.31
C ILE A 645 10.25 -1.16 12.15
N GLU A 646 9.96 -1.68 13.34
CA GLU A 646 10.94 -2.28 14.26
C GLU A 646 11.32 -3.70 13.86
N THR A 647 10.46 -4.38 13.12
CA THR A 647 10.74 -5.67 12.50
C THR A 647 10.03 -5.72 11.15
N SER A 648 10.80 -5.95 10.08
CA SER A 648 10.28 -6.15 8.71
C SER A 648 9.15 -7.20 8.71
N PRO A 649 8.04 -7.00 7.99
CA PRO A 649 7.03 -8.03 7.81
C PRO A 649 7.36 -9.05 6.70
N TYR A 650 8.45 -8.89 5.96
CA TYR A 650 8.67 -9.57 4.68
C TYR A 650 9.65 -10.75 4.76
N LEU A 651 9.20 -11.94 4.33
CA LEU A 651 10.01 -13.16 4.11
C LEU A 651 10.91 -13.60 5.30
N ASN A 652 10.47 -13.32 6.52
CA ASN A 652 11.16 -13.72 7.75
C ASN A 652 11.16 -15.25 7.95
N THR A 653 10.18 -15.98 7.39
CA THR A 653 10.10 -17.43 7.51
C THR A 653 10.74 -18.14 6.31
N ALA A 654 11.41 -19.26 6.57
CA ALA A 654 12.02 -20.07 5.52
C ALA A 654 10.99 -20.59 4.51
N ALA A 655 9.78 -20.92 4.96
CA ALA A 655 8.70 -21.42 4.12
C ALA A 655 8.10 -20.33 3.20
N ASP A 656 7.95 -19.09 3.65
CA ASP A 656 7.52 -17.98 2.78
C ASP A 656 8.56 -17.72 1.68
N LYS A 657 9.85 -17.69 2.07
CA LYS A 657 10.96 -17.47 1.14
C LYS A 657 11.08 -18.60 0.11
N GLU A 658 10.96 -19.85 0.55
CA GLU A 658 11.01 -21.04 -0.32
C GLU A 658 9.81 -21.10 -1.29
N ALA A 659 8.60 -20.91 -0.80
CA ALA A 659 7.38 -20.88 -1.61
C ALA A 659 7.43 -19.78 -2.68
N THR A 660 7.91 -18.58 -2.32
CA THR A 660 8.10 -17.47 -3.24
C THR A 660 9.22 -17.75 -4.24
N THR A 661 10.32 -18.38 -3.81
CA THR A 661 11.40 -18.80 -4.73
C THR A 661 10.88 -19.74 -5.81
N ARG A 662 10.08 -20.74 -5.45
CA ARG A 662 9.49 -21.69 -6.42
C ARG A 662 8.51 -21.01 -7.38
N PHE A 663 7.64 -20.13 -6.88
CA PHE A 663 6.71 -19.38 -7.74
C PHE A 663 7.46 -18.54 -8.78
N LEU A 664 8.47 -17.78 -8.34
CA LEU A 664 9.30 -16.96 -9.23
C LEU A 664 10.10 -17.84 -10.22
N GLN A 665 10.65 -18.96 -9.77
CA GLN A 665 11.39 -19.87 -10.64
C GLN A 665 10.51 -20.51 -11.72
N SER A 666 9.30 -20.97 -11.38
CA SER A 666 8.32 -21.47 -12.36
C SER A 666 8.04 -20.39 -13.40
N LEU A 667 7.67 -19.18 -12.98
CA LEU A 667 7.33 -18.08 -13.89
C LEU A 667 8.50 -17.70 -14.83
N ILE A 668 9.73 -17.75 -14.33
CA ILE A 668 10.95 -17.55 -15.14
C ILE A 668 11.09 -18.64 -16.20
N ASP A 669 10.92 -19.91 -15.84
CA ASP A 669 11.15 -21.03 -16.75
C ASP A 669 9.99 -21.21 -17.75
N ASP A 670 8.75 -20.95 -17.33
CA ASP A 670 7.57 -20.82 -18.19
C ASP A 670 7.79 -19.75 -19.27
N MET A 671 8.38 -18.60 -18.92
CA MET A 671 8.72 -17.54 -19.88
C MET A 671 9.85 -17.94 -20.83
N LYS A 672 10.94 -18.57 -20.34
CA LYS A 672 12.05 -19.04 -21.18
C LYS A 672 11.60 -20.08 -22.22
N ASN A 673 10.67 -20.94 -21.84
CA ASN A 673 10.12 -22.00 -22.69
C ASN A 673 9.04 -21.47 -23.65
N SER A 674 8.68 -20.19 -23.57
CA SER A 674 7.62 -19.56 -24.36
C SER A 674 8.04 -19.27 -25.80
N THR A 675 7.36 -19.89 -26.76
CA THR A 675 7.52 -19.59 -28.20
C THR A 675 7.13 -18.15 -28.57
N ALA A 676 6.41 -17.42 -27.70
CA ALA A 676 6.04 -16.03 -27.89
C ALA A 676 7.17 -15.02 -27.56
N GLY A 677 8.37 -15.49 -27.22
CA GLY A 677 9.56 -14.65 -27.06
C GLY A 677 9.55 -13.78 -25.80
N PHE A 678 8.99 -14.29 -24.71
CA PHE A 678 9.02 -13.63 -23.41
C PHE A 678 10.46 -13.65 -22.86
N SER A 679 11.04 -12.49 -22.55
CA SER A 679 12.36 -12.41 -21.93
C SER A 679 12.41 -11.39 -20.80
N ILE A 680 12.79 -11.85 -19.61
CA ILE A 680 12.91 -11.02 -18.41
C ILE A 680 14.13 -10.10 -18.54
N GLN A 681 13.92 -8.79 -18.43
CA GLN A 681 14.97 -7.80 -18.54
C GLN A 681 16.04 -8.01 -17.46
N GLY A 682 17.31 -7.87 -17.84
CA GLY A 682 18.46 -8.11 -16.95
C GLY A 682 18.74 -9.59 -16.63
N GLY A 683 18.03 -10.54 -17.25
CA GLY A 683 18.31 -11.98 -17.10
C GLY A 683 18.15 -12.52 -15.68
N LEU A 684 17.27 -11.89 -14.88
CA LEU A 684 17.18 -12.10 -13.44
C LEU A 684 16.80 -13.55 -13.07
N THR A 685 17.54 -14.12 -12.11
CA THR A 685 17.18 -15.37 -11.43
C THR A 685 16.08 -15.12 -10.38
N ALA A 686 15.42 -16.18 -9.88
CA ALA A 686 14.47 -16.06 -8.77
C ALA A 686 15.11 -15.37 -7.54
N SER A 687 16.38 -15.67 -7.24
CA SER A 687 17.15 -15.00 -6.19
C SER A 687 17.42 -13.51 -6.49
N GLY A 688 17.69 -13.14 -7.75
CA GLY A 688 17.87 -11.75 -8.17
C GLY A 688 16.57 -10.94 -8.17
N ILE A 689 15.41 -11.58 -8.33
CA ILE A 689 14.10 -10.95 -8.16
C ILE A 689 13.77 -10.79 -6.66
N LEU A 690 14.03 -11.82 -5.84
CA LEU A 690 13.84 -11.75 -4.37
C LEU A 690 14.69 -10.67 -3.71
N ALA A 691 15.88 -10.36 -4.25
CA ALA A 691 16.73 -9.27 -3.78
C ALA A 691 16.16 -7.86 -4.07
N LYS A 692 15.16 -7.76 -4.97
CA LYS A 692 14.45 -6.51 -5.33
C LYS A 692 13.07 -6.43 -4.66
N LEU A 693 12.99 -6.91 -3.42
CA LEU A 693 11.79 -6.86 -2.60
C LEU A 693 11.41 -5.41 -2.28
N THR A 694 10.13 -5.10 -2.43
CA THR A 694 9.54 -3.79 -2.14
C THR A 694 8.29 -3.95 -1.27
N ALA A 695 7.83 -2.87 -0.65
CA ALA A 695 6.54 -2.85 0.04
C ALA A 695 5.39 -3.07 -0.94
N GLY A 696 4.31 -3.70 -0.47
CA GLY A 696 3.06 -3.79 -1.21
C GLY A 696 2.11 -2.65 -0.88
N ASP A 697 2.35 -1.92 0.20
CA ASP A 697 1.50 -0.85 0.76
C ASP A 697 0.07 -1.31 1.12
N HIS A 698 -0.09 -2.61 1.39
CA HIS A 698 -1.33 -3.27 1.83
C HIS A 698 -1.34 -3.53 3.35
N TYR A 699 -0.67 -2.67 4.13
CA TYR A 699 -0.45 -2.85 5.58
C TYR A 699 -1.70 -3.23 6.38
N VAL A 700 -1.61 -4.30 7.18
CA VAL A 700 -2.68 -4.79 8.08
C VAL A 700 -2.12 -5.31 9.41
N GLY A 701 -3.02 -5.59 10.36
CA GLY A 701 -2.78 -6.47 11.52
C GLY A 701 -2.19 -5.85 12.78
N THR A 702 -1.77 -4.58 12.75
CA THR A 702 -1.15 -3.85 13.87
C THR A 702 -2.07 -3.61 15.09
N ALA A 703 -3.35 -3.96 15.02
CA ALA A 703 -4.27 -3.99 16.15
C ALA A 703 -5.22 -5.20 16.05
N LYS A 704 -4.64 -6.37 15.75
CA LYS A 704 -5.28 -7.66 15.51
C LYS A 704 -6.53 -7.93 16.37
N MET A 705 -7.57 -8.46 15.73
CA MET A 705 -8.78 -8.99 16.36
C MET A 705 -8.61 -10.45 16.82
N GLY A 706 -9.24 -10.78 17.96
CA GLY A 706 -9.41 -12.16 18.40
C GLY A 706 -10.18 -12.28 19.72
N LEU A 707 -10.08 -13.46 20.34
CA LEU A 707 -10.69 -13.78 21.65
C LEU A 707 -9.66 -13.83 22.78
N ASP A 708 -8.38 -13.80 22.43
CA ASP A 708 -7.20 -13.87 23.27
C ASP A 708 -6.74 -12.46 23.66
N ASP A 709 -7.44 -11.90 24.66
CA ASP A 709 -7.21 -10.57 25.24
C ASP A 709 -5.72 -10.30 25.52
N GLY A 710 -5.13 -9.35 24.77
CA GLY A 710 -3.70 -9.03 24.81
C GLY A 710 -3.17 -8.45 26.12
N ARG A 711 -4.01 -8.34 27.15
CA ARG A 711 -3.60 -8.02 28.54
C ARG A 711 -3.15 -9.27 29.30
N GLU A 712 -3.57 -10.44 28.86
CA GLU A 712 -3.16 -11.74 29.40
C GLU A 712 -1.82 -12.19 28.82
N SER A 713 -1.05 -13.01 29.55
CA SER A 713 0.39 -13.25 29.26
C SER A 713 0.71 -13.82 27.87
N ASN A 714 -0.26 -14.45 27.22
CA ASN A 714 -0.14 -15.07 25.89
C ASN A 714 -1.15 -14.50 24.88
N GLY A 715 -1.86 -13.41 25.22
CA GLY A 715 -2.86 -12.80 24.36
C GLY A 715 -2.22 -12.01 23.21
N THR A 716 -2.72 -12.22 21.99
CA THR A 716 -2.20 -11.57 20.77
C THR A 716 -3.15 -10.53 20.18
N SER A 717 -4.32 -10.32 20.81
CA SER A 717 -5.40 -9.51 20.24
C SER A 717 -5.60 -8.18 20.98
N VAL A 718 -5.70 -7.10 20.21
CA VAL A 718 -5.93 -5.72 20.69
C VAL A 718 -7.43 -5.41 20.79
N VAL A 719 -8.25 -6.03 19.92
CA VAL A 719 -9.71 -5.83 19.89
C VAL A 719 -10.51 -7.13 19.99
N ASP A 720 -11.69 -7.04 20.62
CA ASP A 720 -12.67 -8.11 20.70
C ASP A 720 -13.46 -8.29 19.38
N LEU A 721 -14.34 -9.29 19.32
CA LEU A 721 -15.14 -9.62 18.13
C LEU A 721 -16.18 -8.54 17.72
N ASN A 722 -16.35 -7.48 18.49
CA ASN A 722 -17.14 -6.29 18.16
C ASN A 722 -16.23 -5.11 17.79
N THR A 723 -14.94 -5.39 17.56
CA THR A 723 -13.83 -4.47 17.29
C THR A 723 -13.53 -3.47 18.42
N LYS A 724 -14.03 -3.73 19.63
CA LYS A 724 -13.79 -2.89 20.82
C LYS A 724 -12.41 -3.19 21.41
N VAL A 725 -11.65 -2.14 21.75
CA VAL A 725 -10.31 -2.27 22.34
C VAL A 725 -10.39 -2.89 23.74
N TYR A 726 -9.60 -3.92 23.99
CA TYR A 726 -9.54 -4.60 25.29
C TYR A 726 -9.14 -3.62 26.42
N GLY A 727 -9.69 -3.81 27.61
CA GLY A 727 -9.56 -2.86 28.72
C GLY A 727 -10.36 -1.55 28.58
N THR A 728 -11.11 -1.33 27.49
CA THR A 728 -11.92 -0.11 27.30
C THR A 728 -13.44 -0.34 27.35
N GLU A 729 -14.18 0.73 27.64
CA GLU A 729 -15.65 0.75 27.62
C GLU A 729 -16.24 1.06 26.23
N ASN A 730 -15.64 2.02 25.51
CA ASN A 730 -16.27 2.70 24.37
C ASN A 730 -15.28 3.10 23.25
N LEU A 731 -14.09 2.50 23.20
CA LEU A 731 -13.13 2.65 22.09
C LEU A 731 -13.23 1.45 21.15
N TYR A 732 -13.35 1.71 19.86
CA TYR A 732 -13.43 0.70 18.80
C TYR A 732 -12.41 1.01 17.71
N ILE A 733 -12.03 -0.01 16.93
CA ILE A 733 -11.16 0.14 15.76
C ILE A 733 -11.85 -0.46 14.54
N VAL A 734 -11.86 0.25 13.42
CA VAL A 734 -12.49 -0.14 12.16
C VAL A 734 -11.60 0.33 11.01
N ASP A 735 -10.46 -0.36 10.84
CA ASP A 735 -9.58 -0.26 9.67
C ASP A 735 -8.71 -1.53 9.54
N GLY A 736 -7.81 -1.56 8.55
CA GLY A 736 -6.93 -2.70 8.24
C GLY A 736 -6.08 -3.21 9.42
N SER A 737 -5.88 -2.41 10.48
CA SER A 737 -5.15 -2.85 11.68
C SER A 737 -5.79 -4.07 12.36
N ILE A 738 -7.11 -4.25 12.27
CA ILE A 738 -7.82 -5.34 12.98
C ILE A 738 -7.71 -6.71 12.28
N HIS A 739 -7.31 -6.72 11.00
CA HIS A 739 -7.27 -7.93 10.18
C HIS A 739 -6.19 -8.91 10.71
N PRO A 740 -6.51 -10.17 10.99
CA PRO A 740 -5.53 -11.12 11.51
C PRO A 740 -4.50 -11.57 10.46
N ASP A 741 -4.85 -11.49 9.18
CA ASP A 741 -3.99 -11.89 8.05
C ASP A 741 -4.20 -11.05 6.79
N LEU A 742 -3.31 -11.27 5.81
CA LEU A 742 -3.38 -10.76 4.45
C LEU A 742 -4.47 -11.49 3.63
N PRO A 743 -5.23 -10.75 2.81
CA PRO A 743 -6.13 -11.33 1.80
C PRO A 743 -5.38 -11.79 0.55
N THR A 744 -6.09 -12.47 -0.35
CA THR A 744 -5.55 -12.97 -1.63
C THR A 744 -5.46 -11.89 -2.73
N GLY A 745 -6.20 -10.79 -2.54
CA GLY A 745 -6.25 -9.63 -3.45
C GLY A 745 -5.69 -8.35 -2.83
N ASN A 746 -5.74 -7.23 -3.55
CA ASN A 746 -5.45 -5.91 -3.00
C ASN A 746 -6.43 -5.57 -1.85
N SER A 747 -5.94 -5.07 -0.72
CA SER A 747 -6.66 -5.09 0.56
C SER A 747 -7.87 -4.16 0.69
N GLN A 748 -8.07 -3.19 -0.21
CA GLN A 748 -9.09 -2.14 -0.01
C GLN A 748 -10.55 -2.66 0.04
N ALA A 749 -10.88 -3.72 -0.70
CA ALA A 749 -12.25 -4.25 -0.73
C ALA A 749 -12.56 -5.04 0.54
N ILE A 750 -11.67 -5.95 0.97
CA ILE A 750 -11.87 -6.71 2.21
C ILE A 750 -11.91 -5.81 3.45
N ILE A 751 -11.15 -4.70 3.47
CA ILE A 751 -11.21 -3.69 4.54
C ILE A 751 -12.60 -3.02 4.59
N GLN A 752 -13.22 -2.73 3.45
CA GLN A 752 -14.57 -2.17 3.39
C GLN A 752 -15.64 -3.21 3.80
N VAL A 753 -15.50 -4.49 3.43
CA VAL A 753 -16.37 -5.59 3.91
C VAL A 753 -16.27 -5.72 5.44
N ALA A 754 -15.05 -5.70 5.98
CA ALA A 754 -14.82 -5.75 7.42
C ALA A 754 -15.38 -4.52 8.15
N ALA A 755 -15.38 -3.34 7.52
CA ALA A 755 -15.94 -2.12 8.09
C ALA A 755 -17.47 -2.16 8.21
N GLU A 756 -18.19 -2.56 7.15
CA GLU A 756 -19.64 -2.81 7.20
C GLU A 756 -19.98 -3.83 8.30
N ALA A 757 -19.21 -4.93 8.38
CA ALA A 757 -19.39 -5.97 9.39
C ALA A 757 -19.14 -5.46 10.83
N ALA A 758 -18.08 -4.66 11.04
CA ALA A 758 -17.75 -4.07 12.34
C ALA A 758 -18.86 -3.13 12.81
N VAL A 759 -19.28 -2.22 11.95
CA VAL A 759 -20.19 -1.13 12.33
C VAL A 759 -21.59 -1.67 12.67
N ALA A 760 -22.05 -2.71 11.96
CA ALA A 760 -23.26 -3.44 12.33
C ALA A 760 -23.19 -4.01 13.77
N ARG A 761 -22.03 -4.52 14.20
CA ARG A 761 -21.80 -5.04 15.56
C ARG A 761 -21.74 -3.89 16.59
N ILE A 762 -21.07 -2.79 16.27
CA ILE A 762 -21.00 -1.57 17.10
C ILE A 762 -22.40 -0.95 17.34
N ILE A 763 -23.26 -0.97 16.33
CA ILE A 763 -24.66 -0.52 16.40
C ILE A 763 -25.48 -1.47 17.28
N ALA A 764 -25.38 -2.79 17.06
CA ALA A 764 -26.13 -3.80 17.83
C ALA A 764 -25.86 -3.75 19.34
N GLN A 765 -24.63 -3.43 19.75
CA GLN A 765 -24.30 -3.18 21.17
C GLN A 765 -25.07 -1.99 21.77
N GLY A 766 -25.48 -1.01 20.97
CA GLY A 766 -26.29 0.12 21.42
C GLY A 766 -27.74 -0.25 21.75
N THR A 767 -28.34 -1.18 21.01
CA THR A 767 -29.73 -1.62 21.20
C THR A 767 -29.93 -2.52 22.43
N SER A 768 -28.97 -3.38 22.77
CA SER A 768 -29.11 -4.32 23.89
C SER A 768 -29.16 -3.66 25.28
N ALA A 769 -28.70 -2.42 25.40
CA ALA A 769 -28.79 -1.66 26.66
C ALA A 769 -30.23 -1.23 26.99
N THR A 770 -31.12 -1.11 25.98
CA THR A 770 -32.47 -0.58 26.17
C THR A 770 -33.43 -1.61 26.78
N SER A 771 -33.22 -2.91 26.55
CA SER A 771 -34.05 -3.98 27.12
C SER A 771 -33.69 -4.31 28.58
N ALA A 772 -32.47 -4.00 29.03
CA ALA A 772 -31.99 -4.33 30.37
C ALA A 772 -32.32 -3.27 31.45
N SER A 773 -32.60 -2.01 31.07
CA SER A 773 -32.83 -0.91 32.01
C SER A 773 -34.26 -0.81 32.57
N ALA A 774 -35.20 -1.58 32.02
CA ALA A 774 -36.62 -1.54 32.40
C ALA A 774 -36.93 -2.13 33.81
N SER A 775 -35.96 -2.73 34.50
CA SER A 775 -36.17 -3.47 35.75
C SER A 775 -35.10 -3.19 36.84
N ALA A 776 -34.70 -1.93 37.04
CA ALA A 776 -33.75 -1.53 38.08
C ALA A 776 -34.03 -0.14 38.70
N SER A 777 -35.20 0.05 39.30
CA SER A 777 -35.52 1.29 40.05
C SER A 777 -34.86 1.28 41.44
N VAL A 778 -33.67 1.91 41.56
CA VAL A 778 -33.02 2.17 42.85
C VAL A 778 -32.85 3.68 43.05
N SER A 779 -33.25 4.17 44.22
CA SER A 779 -33.31 5.60 44.54
C SER A 779 -31.93 6.22 44.78
N VAL A 780 -31.58 7.26 44.04
CA VAL A 780 -30.39 8.08 44.30
C VAL A 780 -30.67 9.06 45.43
N ALA A 781 -29.97 8.93 46.56
CA ALA A 781 -29.86 9.97 47.57
C ALA A 781 -28.67 10.88 47.21
N ALA A 782 -28.92 12.17 47.02
CA ALA A 782 -27.87 13.13 46.69
C ALA A 782 -27.20 13.70 47.95
N SER A 783 -25.87 13.75 47.96
CA SER A 783 -25.10 14.58 48.87
C SER A 783 -24.00 15.31 48.11
N THR A 784 -24.11 16.63 48.01
CA THR A 784 -23.06 17.50 47.49
C THR A 784 -21.92 17.65 48.51
N ASN A 785 -20.67 17.64 48.05
CA ASN A 785 -19.71 18.70 48.36
C ASN A 785 -18.45 18.58 47.48
N ALA A 786 -17.91 19.73 47.10
CA ALA A 786 -16.59 19.86 46.52
C ALA A 786 -15.69 20.65 47.47
N ALA A 787 -14.41 20.30 47.53
CA ALA A 787 -13.38 21.05 48.24
C ALA A 787 -12.06 20.96 47.46
N TYR A 788 -11.21 21.98 47.63
CA TYR A 788 -9.95 22.17 46.89
C TYR A 788 -8.76 22.17 47.86
N ALA A 789 -7.54 22.30 47.32
CA ALA A 789 -6.26 22.52 48.01
C ALA A 789 -5.64 21.31 48.77
N SER A 790 -4.35 21.26 49.08
CA SER A 790 -3.12 21.40 48.25
C SER A 790 -1.86 21.38 49.14
N THR A 791 -0.82 20.59 48.78
CA THR A 791 0.55 20.59 49.38
C THR A 791 0.63 20.17 50.89
N THR A 792 1.75 19.75 51.49
CA THR A 792 3.20 19.76 51.15
C THR A 792 3.96 18.47 51.59
N SER A 793 5.24 18.39 51.20
CA SER A 793 6.41 17.88 51.95
C SER A 793 6.72 16.36 52.07
N GLU A 794 8.03 16.08 52.13
CA GLU A 794 8.68 14.77 52.09
C GLU A 794 8.97 14.17 53.49
N ALA A 795 9.18 12.85 53.55
CA ALA A 795 10.09 12.17 54.47
C ALA A 795 10.49 10.80 53.87
N ALA A 796 11.61 10.19 54.31
CA ALA A 796 12.23 9.08 53.59
C ALA A 796 12.69 7.89 54.47
N ALA A 797 12.87 6.74 53.79
CA ALA A 797 13.76 5.62 54.09
C ALA A 797 13.37 4.59 55.19
N ALA A 798 14.19 3.52 55.21
CA ALA A 798 14.30 2.40 56.15
C ALA A 798 13.35 1.19 55.98
N THR A 799 13.90 0.17 55.32
CA THR A 799 13.58 -1.27 55.36
C THR A 799 13.56 -1.83 56.79
N GLU A 800 12.68 -2.80 57.10
CA GLU A 800 13.12 -4.09 57.68
C GLU A 800 12.06 -5.20 57.53
N THR A 801 12.49 -6.45 57.70
CA THR A 801 11.69 -7.68 57.55
C THR A 801 11.60 -8.44 58.87
N GLU A 802 10.42 -9.00 59.20
CA GLU A 802 10.36 -10.40 59.67
C GLU A 802 8.94 -10.99 59.55
N ALA A 803 8.80 -12.29 59.79
CA ALA A 803 7.57 -13.06 59.57
C ALA A 803 7.28 -14.04 60.72
N VAL A 804 5.99 -14.35 60.94
CA VAL A 804 5.53 -15.45 61.81
C VAL A 804 4.42 -16.24 61.13
N THR A 805 4.32 -17.54 61.43
CA THR A 805 3.59 -18.56 60.67
C THR A 805 2.42 -19.21 61.43
N SER A 806 1.46 -19.77 60.69
CA SER A 806 0.74 -21.03 60.99
C SER A 806 -0.13 -21.38 59.77
N THR A 807 0.02 -22.47 59.00
CA THR A 807 0.14 -23.93 59.27
C THR A 807 -1.16 -24.65 59.63
N GLU A 808 -1.74 -25.34 58.66
CA GLU A 808 -2.00 -26.79 58.75
C GLU A 808 -2.00 -27.42 57.34
N ALA A 809 -1.83 -28.75 57.23
CA ALA A 809 -1.58 -29.44 55.95
C ALA A 809 -1.97 -30.92 55.97
N VAL A 810 -2.28 -31.50 54.80
CA VAL A 810 -2.51 -32.95 54.57
C VAL A 810 -1.93 -33.38 53.21
N THR A 811 -1.59 -34.66 53.05
CA THR A 811 -0.87 -35.27 51.90
C THR A 811 -1.56 -36.62 51.50
N SER A 812 -1.16 -37.43 50.50
CA SER A 812 0.10 -37.56 49.74
C SER A 812 -0.09 -38.36 48.42
N ALA A 813 1.01 -38.49 47.65
CA ALA A 813 1.37 -39.63 46.80
C ALA A 813 0.74 -39.78 45.39
N SER A 814 1.21 -40.81 44.68
CA SER A 814 1.34 -40.86 43.20
C SER A 814 0.89 -42.21 42.60
N ALA A 815 0.89 -42.24 41.25
CA ALA A 815 1.29 -43.37 40.38
C ALA A 815 0.24 -44.06 39.48
N VAL A 816 0.79 -44.62 38.40
CA VAL A 816 0.16 -45.18 37.18
C VAL A 816 -0.27 -46.65 37.38
N PRO A 817 -1.32 -47.11 36.69
CA PRO A 817 -1.21 -48.36 35.93
C PRO A 817 -1.86 -48.30 34.52
N THR A 818 -1.66 -49.36 33.72
CA THR A 818 -1.99 -49.47 32.28
C THR A 818 -2.90 -50.66 31.92
N THR A 819 -3.38 -50.72 30.66
CA THR A 819 -3.89 -51.91 29.90
C THR A 819 -5.20 -52.61 30.34
N GLY A 820 -6.01 -53.16 29.40
CA GLY A 820 -6.94 -54.26 29.75
C GLY A 820 -8.28 -54.55 29.03
N THR A 821 -8.48 -54.27 27.73
CA THR A 821 -9.24 -55.07 26.70
C THR A 821 -10.56 -55.88 27.00
N ILE A 822 -11.47 -55.93 25.99
CA ILE A 822 -12.52 -56.96 25.65
C ILE A 822 -14.03 -56.69 25.96
N SER A 823 -14.89 -57.00 24.96
CA SER A 823 -16.33 -57.42 24.99
C SER A 823 -17.52 -56.43 24.81
N SER A 824 -18.16 -56.49 23.61
CA SER A 824 -19.53 -57.01 23.30
C SER A 824 -20.80 -56.48 24.05
N THR A 825 -22.02 -56.36 23.50
CA THR A 825 -22.62 -56.80 22.18
C THR A 825 -23.99 -56.11 21.89
N THR A 826 -24.43 -56.10 20.62
CA THR A 826 -25.83 -55.96 20.08
C THR A 826 -26.63 -54.66 20.35
N GLY A 827 -27.51 -54.18 19.45
CA GLY A 827 -27.93 -54.65 18.12
C GLY A 827 -28.51 -53.50 17.24
N SER A 828 -28.53 -53.61 15.91
CA SER A 828 -29.66 -54.08 15.06
C SER A 828 -30.83 -53.09 14.96
N ASP A 829 -31.39 -52.70 13.79
CA ASP A 829 -31.19 -53.06 12.37
C ASP A 829 -31.90 -51.98 11.50
N SER A 830 -31.72 -51.78 10.17
CA SER A 830 -30.92 -52.33 9.05
C SER A 830 -30.82 -51.20 7.96
N SER A 831 -30.67 -51.30 6.63
CA SER A 831 -30.48 -52.29 5.53
C SER A 831 -30.15 -51.47 4.23
N SER A 832 -29.64 -51.98 3.09
CA SER A 832 -28.79 -53.14 2.74
C SER A 832 -28.34 -53.04 1.26
N SER A 833 -27.33 -53.85 0.85
CA SER A 833 -27.02 -54.31 -0.54
C SER A 833 -26.66 -53.30 -1.66
N SER A 834 -25.66 -53.56 -2.53
CA SER A 834 -24.67 -54.67 -2.59
C SER A 834 -23.54 -54.48 -3.61
N THR A 835 -22.33 -54.96 -3.26
CA THR A 835 -21.25 -55.57 -4.09
C THR A 835 -20.61 -54.80 -5.28
N GLY A 836 -19.28 -54.78 -5.46
CA GLY A 836 -18.17 -55.19 -4.55
C GLY A 836 -16.89 -55.73 -5.25
N SER A 837 -15.76 -55.72 -4.49
CA SER A 837 -14.52 -56.54 -4.64
C SER A 837 -13.66 -56.38 -5.93
N SER A 838 -12.33 -56.48 -5.96
CA SER A 838 -11.25 -56.74 -4.95
C SER A 838 -10.02 -55.86 -5.35
N SER A 839 -9.07 -55.42 -4.50
CA SER A 839 -7.97 -56.17 -3.83
C SER A 839 -7.08 -56.99 -4.82
N GLU A 840 -5.73 -56.99 -4.74
CA GLU A 840 -4.78 -56.48 -3.73
C GLU A 840 -3.31 -56.42 -4.26
N SER A 841 -2.38 -55.82 -3.49
CA SER A 841 -0.91 -56.10 -3.29
C SER A 841 -0.05 -56.87 -4.35
N GLU A 842 1.27 -56.67 -4.56
CA GLU A 842 2.32 -55.88 -3.87
C GLU A 842 3.66 -55.80 -4.65
N SER A 843 4.57 -54.93 -4.18
CA SER A 843 6.05 -55.05 -4.16
C SER A 843 6.91 -55.48 -5.39
N SER A 844 7.47 -54.47 -6.09
CA SER A 844 8.93 -54.14 -6.15
C SER A 844 10.02 -55.05 -6.78
N THR A 845 11.02 -54.36 -7.37
CA THR A 845 12.41 -54.77 -7.69
C THR A 845 12.68 -55.69 -8.90
N GLY A 846 13.83 -55.48 -9.54
CA GLY A 846 14.35 -56.25 -10.67
C GLY A 846 14.83 -55.34 -11.81
N ALA A 847 16.09 -55.47 -12.23
CA ALA A 847 16.70 -54.65 -13.30
C ALA A 847 17.50 -55.51 -14.28
N ASP A 848 17.96 -54.85 -15.35
CA ASP A 848 19.05 -55.19 -16.27
C ASP A 848 18.84 -56.08 -17.53
N SER A 849 19.47 -55.56 -18.60
CA SER A 849 20.18 -56.25 -19.70
C SER A 849 19.45 -56.95 -20.88
N ASN A 850 19.36 -56.16 -21.97
CA ASN A 850 19.99 -56.38 -23.30
C ASN A 850 19.47 -57.34 -24.39
N GLU A 851 19.67 -56.83 -25.64
CA GLU A 851 19.87 -57.51 -26.94
C GLU A 851 18.70 -58.28 -27.58
N GLY A 852 18.54 -58.21 -28.92
CA GLY A 852 17.56 -59.05 -29.65
C GLY A 852 16.88 -58.54 -30.93
N ASP A 853 17.48 -57.58 -31.66
CA ASP A 853 17.53 -57.43 -33.13
C ASP A 853 16.29 -57.54 -34.08
N ASP A 854 16.34 -56.69 -35.12
CA ASP A 854 15.90 -56.85 -36.53
C ASP A 854 14.45 -56.61 -37.04
N ASP A 855 14.45 -56.25 -38.35
CA ASP A 855 13.42 -56.17 -39.40
C ASP A 855 12.32 -55.06 -39.37
N ASP A 856 12.65 -53.94 -40.03
CA ASP A 856 11.98 -53.37 -41.22
C ASP A 856 10.45 -53.46 -41.40
N ASP A 857 9.80 -52.30 -41.59
CA ASP A 857 9.31 -51.93 -42.94
C ASP A 857 8.98 -50.41 -43.03
N GLU A 858 9.35 -49.78 -44.14
CA GLU A 858 9.20 -48.35 -44.46
C GLU A 858 8.25 -48.19 -45.64
N TYR A 859 7.20 -47.35 -45.55
CA TYR A 859 6.56 -46.79 -46.75
C TYR A 859 5.90 -45.41 -46.51
N ASP A 860 6.70 -44.42 -46.91
CA ASP A 860 6.47 -43.11 -47.52
C ASP A 860 5.07 -42.46 -47.67
N CYS A 861 5.13 -41.14 -47.89
CA CYS A 861 4.04 -40.28 -48.34
C CYS A 861 3.92 -40.27 -49.88
N ASP A 862 2.86 -39.64 -50.41
CA ASP A 862 2.96 -38.81 -51.62
C ASP A 862 1.77 -37.84 -51.71
N ASP A 863 1.97 -36.71 -52.40
CA ASP A 863 1.00 -35.61 -52.58
C ASP A 863 0.13 -35.78 -53.84
N GLU A 864 -0.97 -35.01 -53.96
CA GLU A 864 -1.16 -33.95 -54.99
C GLU A 864 -2.63 -33.42 -55.02
N ASP A 865 -2.83 -32.29 -55.70
CA ASP A 865 -4.07 -31.48 -55.73
C ASP A 865 -5.17 -32.01 -56.69
N ASP A 866 -6.40 -31.50 -56.55
CA ASP A 866 -7.25 -31.09 -57.70
C ASP A 866 -8.44 -30.18 -57.26
N GLU A 867 -9.04 -29.46 -58.21
CA GLU A 867 -10.00 -28.36 -57.97
C GLU A 867 -11.51 -28.70 -58.25
N ASP A 868 -12.39 -27.79 -57.81
CA ASP A 868 -13.64 -27.34 -58.46
C ASP A 868 -15.06 -28.00 -58.31
N GLU A 869 -16.02 -27.06 -58.29
CA GLU A 869 -17.47 -27.00 -58.68
C GLU A 869 -18.62 -27.86 -58.04
N ASP A 870 -19.54 -27.11 -57.41
CA ASP A 870 -21.02 -27.16 -57.33
C ASP A 870 -21.86 -28.32 -57.95
N ASP A 871 -22.91 -28.78 -57.21
CA ASP A 871 -24.32 -28.33 -57.43
C ASP A 871 -25.26 -28.78 -56.25
N SER A 872 -26.48 -28.24 -56.26
CA SER A 872 -27.65 -28.34 -55.37
C SER A 872 -28.36 -29.72 -55.37
N SER A 873 -29.39 -30.04 -54.56
CA SER A 873 -30.41 -29.29 -53.77
C SER A 873 -30.97 -30.20 -52.62
N SER A 874 -31.82 -29.82 -51.64
CA SER A 874 -33.05 -29.00 -51.71
C SER A 874 -33.69 -28.63 -50.34
N SER A 875 -34.24 -27.41 -50.26
CA SER A 875 -35.39 -26.92 -49.46
C SER A 875 -35.64 -27.36 -47.99
N SER A 876 -35.43 -26.44 -47.03
CA SER A 876 -36.49 -25.65 -46.33
C SER A 876 -35.94 -24.99 -45.05
N GLY A 877 -36.32 -23.77 -44.65
CA GLY A 877 -37.17 -22.74 -45.27
C GLY A 877 -36.68 -21.33 -44.88
N ILE A 878 -37.17 -20.30 -45.56
CA ILE A 878 -36.64 -18.92 -45.51
C ILE A 878 -37.47 -18.03 -44.56
N GLU A 879 -36.80 -17.20 -43.74
CA GLU A 879 -37.18 -15.77 -43.63
C GLU A 879 -36.00 -14.90 -43.19
N THR A 880 -36.03 -13.61 -43.56
CA THR A 880 -34.92 -12.65 -43.45
C THR A 880 -35.40 -11.31 -42.88
N SER A 881 -34.64 -10.73 -41.96
CA SER A 881 -34.78 -9.33 -41.51
C SER A 881 -33.38 -8.71 -41.41
N GLU A 882 -33.02 -7.81 -42.32
CA GLU A 882 -33.33 -6.37 -42.31
C GLU A 882 -32.63 -5.58 -41.18
N SER A 883 -31.85 -4.57 -41.57
CA SER A 883 -31.17 -3.66 -40.67
C SER A 883 -32.10 -2.55 -40.18
N VAL A 884 -32.40 -2.54 -38.89
CA VAL A 884 -33.29 -1.53 -38.27
C VAL A 884 -32.48 -0.41 -37.63
N THR A 885 -32.41 0.74 -38.31
CA THR A 885 -31.90 1.98 -37.71
C THR A 885 -32.83 2.44 -36.59
N ALA A 886 -32.32 2.54 -35.36
CA ALA A 886 -33.09 3.06 -34.23
C ALA A 886 -33.48 4.52 -34.46
N LYS A 887 -34.79 4.79 -34.56
CA LYS A 887 -35.33 6.16 -34.65
C LYS A 887 -35.50 6.76 -33.26
N VAL A 888 -34.93 7.94 -33.05
CA VAL A 888 -35.13 8.72 -31.82
C VAL A 888 -36.57 9.21 -31.75
N ALA A 889 -37.29 8.82 -30.69
CA ALA A 889 -38.65 9.29 -30.40
C ALA A 889 -38.59 10.50 -29.45
N VAL A 890 -38.47 11.71 -30.01
CA VAL A 890 -38.50 12.95 -29.21
C VAL A 890 -39.95 13.32 -28.89
N ALA A 891 -40.37 13.13 -27.64
CA ALA A 891 -41.67 13.59 -27.14
C ALA A 891 -41.55 15.01 -26.54
N THR A 892 -41.72 16.05 -27.37
CA THR A 892 -41.75 17.44 -26.92
C THR A 892 -43.15 17.90 -26.52
N SER A 893 -43.41 18.01 -25.22
CA SER A 893 -44.55 18.77 -24.68
C SER A 893 -44.13 20.21 -24.39
N ALA A 894 -44.42 21.13 -25.31
CA ALA A 894 -44.10 22.55 -25.11
C ALA A 894 -45.07 23.21 -24.12
N ALA A 895 -44.56 23.60 -22.95
CA ALA A 895 -45.19 24.55 -22.04
C ALA A 895 -44.12 25.55 -21.59
N ALA A 896 -44.37 26.85 -21.80
CA ALA A 896 -43.46 27.92 -21.39
C ALA A 896 -43.64 28.28 -19.91
N ASP A 897 -42.65 28.99 -19.35
CA ASP A 897 -42.69 29.69 -18.07
C ASP A 897 -43.01 28.86 -16.81
N SER A 898 -42.16 27.86 -16.53
CA SER A 898 -41.71 27.60 -15.15
C SER A 898 -40.35 26.89 -15.12
N GLY A 899 -39.51 27.21 -14.14
CA GLY A 899 -38.13 26.71 -14.05
C GLY A 899 -38.03 25.28 -13.50
N ALA A 900 -38.34 24.28 -14.33
CA ALA A 900 -38.17 22.87 -14.01
C ALA A 900 -36.90 22.28 -14.65
N SER A 901 -36.15 21.47 -13.90
CA SER A 901 -35.03 20.69 -14.44
C SER A 901 -35.54 19.58 -15.38
N THR A 902 -34.85 19.36 -16.50
CA THR A 902 -35.23 18.34 -17.49
C THR A 902 -34.36 17.09 -17.35
N THR A 903 -34.79 16.13 -16.53
CA THR A 903 -34.07 14.87 -16.33
C THR A 903 -34.19 13.97 -17.57
N THR A 904 -33.11 13.86 -18.36
CA THR A 904 -33.03 12.91 -19.47
C THR A 904 -32.62 11.53 -18.94
N VAL A 905 -33.57 10.60 -18.87
CA VAL A 905 -33.32 9.22 -18.43
C VAL A 905 -32.93 8.36 -19.64
N TRP A 906 -31.71 7.83 -19.62
CA TRP A 906 -31.27 6.81 -20.58
C TRP A 906 -31.60 5.43 -20.05
N VAL A 907 -32.23 4.58 -20.87
CA VAL A 907 -32.58 3.20 -20.52
C VAL A 907 -32.08 2.25 -21.60
N THR A 908 -31.09 1.42 -21.26
CA THR A 908 -30.62 0.30 -22.08
C THR A 908 -31.05 -1.01 -21.41
N SER A 909 -31.96 -1.74 -22.04
CA SER A 909 -32.46 -3.03 -21.54
C SER A 909 -31.86 -4.21 -22.31
N THR A 910 -31.14 -5.10 -21.62
CA THR A 910 -30.47 -6.28 -22.21
C THR A 910 -31.01 -7.61 -21.68
N ALA A 911 -32.33 -7.85 -21.82
CA ALA A 911 -32.91 -9.20 -21.85
C ALA A 911 -34.35 -9.18 -22.38
N TRP A 912 -34.67 -10.09 -23.31
CA TRP A 912 -36.04 -10.56 -23.57
C TRP A 912 -35.98 -12.06 -23.87
N THR A 913 -36.64 -12.88 -23.05
CA THR A 913 -36.85 -14.31 -23.31
C THR A 913 -38.34 -14.58 -23.43
N THR A 914 -38.78 -15.00 -24.62
CA THR A 914 -40.19 -15.31 -24.89
C THR A 914 -40.47 -16.80 -24.74
N THR A 915 -41.09 -17.19 -23.63
CA THR A 915 -42.07 -18.30 -23.62
C THR A 915 -42.98 -18.24 -22.39
N THR A 916 -44.20 -18.76 -22.56
CA THR A 916 -45.21 -18.89 -21.51
C THR A 916 -44.99 -20.15 -20.68
N ASP A 917 -44.84 -20.01 -19.36
CA ASP A 917 -45.86 -20.47 -18.39
C ASP A 917 -45.55 -20.01 -16.95
N GLN A 918 -46.48 -20.24 -16.01
CA GLN A 918 -46.42 -19.64 -14.68
C GLN A 918 -45.33 -20.20 -13.75
N VAL A 919 -44.34 -19.37 -13.43
CA VAL A 919 -43.66 -19.37 -12.13
C VAL A 919 -43.54 -17.92 -11.64
N VAL A 920 -44.04 -17.63 -10.43
CA VAL A 920 -43.88 -16.30 -9.82
C VAL A 920 -42.50 -16.20 -9.16
N ALA A 921 -41.53 -15.68 -9.91
CA ALA A 921 -40.23 -15.29 -9.38
C ALA A 921 -40.13 -13.75 -9.37
N THR A 922 -40.18 -13.14 -8.18
CA THR A 922 -39.99 -11.69 -8.03
C THR A 922 -38.50 -11.34 -8.05
N SER A 923 -37.91 -11.29 -9.24
CA SER A 923 -36.56 -10.76 -9.45
C SER A 923 -36.58 -9.23 -9.39
N THR A 924 -36.31 -8.66 -8.22
CA THR A 924 -36.19 -7.21 -8.05
C THR A 924 -34.86 -6.74 -8.63
N SER A 925 -34.85 -6.33 -9.90
CA SER A 925 -33.69 -5.74 -10.57
C SER A 925 -33.41 -4.34 -10.04
N THR A 926 -32.59 -4.24 -9.00
CA THR A 926 -32.12 -2.96 -8.46
C THR A 926 -31.15 -2.29 -9.44
N VAL A 927 -31.64 -1.32 -10.21
CA VAL A 927 -30.76 -0.47 -11.03
C VAL A 927 -30.18 0.63 -10.13
N THR A 928 -28.92 0.47 -9.73
CA THR A 928 -28.17 1.51 -9.01
C THR A 928 -27.85 2.66 -9.97
N VAL A 929 -28.80 3.58 -10.13
CA VAL A 929 -28.54 4.88 -10.75
C VAL A 929 -27.75 5.71 -9.74
N TRP A 930 -26.45 5.88 -10.01
CA TRP A 930 -25.63 6.83 -9.27
C TRP A 930 -26.22 8.25 -9.43
N PRO A 931 -26.17 9.12 -8.40
CA PRO A 931 -26.57 10.51 -8.54
C PRO A 931 -25.63 11.20 -9.54
N THR A 932 -26.14 11.49 -10.74
CA THR A 932 -25.46 12.33 -11.71
C THR A 932 -25.60 13.80 -11.30
N PHE A 933 -24.54 14.33 -10.70
CA PHE A 933 -24.36 15.77 -10.54
C PHE A 933 -24.24 16.43 -11.93
N ALA A 934 -24.83 17.62 -12.08
CA ALA A 934 -25.04 18.31 -13.36
C ALA A 934 -24.39 19.70 -13.38
#